data_AF-A0A223EGL5-F1
#
_entry.id   AF-A0A223EGL5-F1
#
_cell.length_a   1.000
_cell.length_b   1.000
_cell.length_c   1.000
_cell.angle_alpha   90.00
_cell.angle_beta   90.00
_cell.angle_gamma   90.00
#
_symmetry.space_group_name_H-M   'P 1'
#
loop_
_entity.id
_entity.type
_entity.pdbx_description
1 polymer ?
#
loop_
_entity_poly.entity_id
_entity_poly.type
_entity_poly.pdbx_seq_one_letter_code
_entity_poly.pdbx_strand_id
1 'polypeptide(L)'
;MEDGKFIRPYNSIGLEDYLKGVVPAEMPALWNQEALKAQAVAARTYAMSYINRTPDDTMSYQVYGGYTWHENSTKAVKATEGQVIGYGEKLHIGSDALFSSSNGGKTESNKNVWVGPELPYLMVKEDPYDPQAVWSFSVKKQQIDLTNLDLTKADTWWANTKETEQTPVISNIRAWLQKNGYTGKDIKITAVPHLSLHALTSGGRVSKGSITIEFIVKEKGKALQQSVILEDVTASKIRDIIGLSFMKSFLVDKVDTARDVINVSGKGYGHGVGLSQYGAKKAGEKGNTYHEILAFYYEGTSLKQAYEPEPEEVEPVKPDPAPVIPTPIPTPVPDPAPKDETAPAIKDIKTYYDSKTNQVKITFDTNEKAKVTVEVKDEKEQIIASLVKGDQKPSGSQLAIWDASKVSNGSYSFEVRAIDSSNNASSASVPFSLTKPDTAAPVIKNTNTSYDSKTNKVFLKYEINEKSKVIVQVKDAKGKIQATPINNAEKNAGVQWTSWNVSKVSNGKYSFEIATIDRNQNKSSATVPFTLTKPDTTAPSINHIKTSYDSKTSKVDLKYDINERAKVTVQVKDAKGKILVTLTNNAEKNAGIQSASWNVTKESNGKYTFTITAIDPSKNKRTTTTSYTLNKPAAKNLTGKVNATKLNVRSKPSTSGKVLGSLKKNQIVTVITKSSSWYKIQYGKGTGYVHANYLTNVR
;
A
#
# COMPACT_ATOMS: atom_id res chain seq x y z
N MET A 1 -8.28 -18.47 11.46
CA MET A 1 -7.86 -17.32 12.28
C MET A 1 -6.46 -17.60 12.77
N GLU A 2 -5.52 -16.69 12.59
CA GLU A 2 -4.21 -16.77 13.26
C GLU A 2 -4.33 -16.08 14.63
N ASP A 3 -3.92 -16.79 15.68
CA ASP A 3 -3.87 -16.35 17.08
C ASP A 3 -5.16 -15.71 17.63
N GLY A 4 -6.33 -16.07 17.08
CA GLY A 4 -7.63 -15.54 17.49
C GLY A 4 -7.82 -14.02 17.26
N LYS A 5 -6.96 -13.39 16.45
CA LYS A 5 -6.96 -11.93 16.21
C LYS A 5 -7.05 -11.55 14.74
N PHE A 6 -6.59 -12.40 13.82
CA PHE A 6 -6.53 -12.08 12.39
C PHE A 6 -7.26 -13.12 11.54
N ILE A 7 -7.99 -12.65 10.53
CA ILE A 7 -8.51 -13.45 9.42
C ILE A 7 -7.52 -13.28 8.26
N ARG A 8 -6.89 -14.38 7.82
CA ARG A 8 -6.07 -14.40 6.60
C ARG A 8 -6.95 -14.84 5.43
N PRO A 9 -7.27 -13.95 4.47
CA PRO A 9 -7.97 -14.36 3.25
C PRO A 9 -7.04 -15.21 2.38
N TYR A 10 -7.56 -16.27 1.79
CA TYR A 10 -6.89 -17.07 0.77
C TYR A 10 -7.63 -16.87 -0.56
N ASN A 11 -6.91 -16.50 -1.61
CA ASN A 11 -7.44 -16.44 -2.97
C ASN A 11 -7.08 -17.74 -3.69
N SER A 12 -8.09 -18.54 -4.03
CA SER A 12 -7.91 -19.77 -4.82
C SER A 12 -8.24 -19.46 -6.27
N ILE A 13 -7.29 -19.69 -7.17
CA ILE A 13 -7.40 -19.36 -8.60
C ILE A 13 -6.75 -20.47 -9.43
N GLY A 14 -7.30 -20.76 -10.61
CA GLY A 14 -6.70 -21.69 -11.56
C GLY A 14 -5.35 -21.19 -12.06
N LEU A 15 -4.44 -22.11 -12.42
CA LEU A 15 -3.07 -21.76 -12.82
C LEU A 15 -3.04 -20.83 -14.03
N GLU A 16 -3.85 -21.07 -15.06
CA GLU A 16 -3.89 -20.22 -16.24
C GLU A 16 -4.47 -18.83 -15.93
N ASP A 17 -5.47 -18.75 -15.06
CA ASP A 17 -6.06 -17.50 -14.58
C ASP A 17 -5.10 -16.70 -13.70
N TYR A 18 -4.28 -17.41 -12.91
CA TYR A 18 -3.16 -16.83 -12.17
C TYR A 18 -2.14 -16.21 -13.13
N LEU A 19 -1.76 -16.94 -14.19
CA LEU A 19 -0.78 -16.46 -15.17
C LEU A 19 -1.27 -15.25 -15.96
N LYS A 20 -2.57 -15.16 -16.25
CA LYS A 20 -3.18 -13.94 -16.84
C LYS A 20 -3.02 -12.71 -15.94
N GLY A 21 -2.80 -12.89 -14.63
CA GLY A 21 -2.46 -11.82 -13.68
C GLY A 21 -0.96 -11.62 -13.44
N VAL A 22 -0.12 -12.66 -13.65
CA VAL A 22 1.34 -12.59 -13.48
C VAL A 22 2.04 -12.00 -14.71
N VAL A 23 1.76 -12.53 -15.89
CA VAL A 23 2.46 -12.10 -17.13
C VAL A 23 2.39 -10.58 -17.37
N PRO A 24 1.22 -9.91 -17.28
CA PRO A 24 1.17 -8.45 -17.47
C PRO A 24 1.76 -7.64 -16.32
N ALA A 25 1.99 -8.26 -15.15
CA ALA A 25 2.65 -7.62 -14.01
C ALA A 25 4.18 -7.74 -14.08
N GLU A 26 4.69 -8.81 -14.70
CA GLU A 26 6.13 -9.05 -14.91
C GLU A 26 6.66 -8.39 -16.19
N MET A 27 5.89 -8.42 -17.28
CA MET A 27 6.23 -7.79 -18.55
C MET A 27 5.10 -6.88 -19.03
N PRO A 28 5.40 -5.69 -19.60
CA PRO A 28 4.36 -4.85 -20.18
C PRO A 28 3.51 -5.60 -21.19
N ALA A 29 2.20 -5.63 -20.96
CA ALA A 29 1.28 -6.52 -21.67
C ALA A 29 1.15 -6.29 -23.18
N LEU A 30 1.65 -5.16 -23.69
CA LEU A 30 1.68 -4.78 -25.11
C LEU A 30 2.97 -5.17 -25.83
N TRP A 31 3.90 -5.85 -25.16
CA TRP A 31 5.11 -6.34 -25.80
C TRP A 31 4.84 -7.46 -26.80
N ASN A 32 5.84 -7.77 -27.62
CA ASN A 32 5.80 -8.77 -28.67
C ASN A 32 5.25 -10.12 -28.16
N GLN A 33 4.41 -10.77 -28.97
CA GLN A 33 3.74 -12.02 -28.60
C GLN A 33 4.71 -13.14 -28.23
N GLU A 34 5.82 -13.29 -28.95
CA GLU A 34 6.80 -14.36 -28.67
C GLU A 34 7.52 -14.13 -27.34
N ALA A 35 7.77 -12.87 -26.97
CA ALA A 35 8.32 -12.52 -25.68
C ALA A 35 7.33 -12.81 -24.53
N LEU A 36 6.05 -12.48 -24.72
CA LEU A 36 5.00 -12.77 -23.75
C LEU A 36 4.75 -14.28 -23.60
N LYS A 37 4.83 -15.05 -24.69
CA LYS A 37 4.74 -16.52 -24.67
C LYS A 37 5.92 -17.13 -23.89
N ALA A 38 7.14 -16.67 -24.14
CA ALA A 38 8.32 -17.12 -23.39
C ALA A 38 8.17 -16.85 -21.88
N GLN A 39 7.69 -15.64 -21.52
CA GLN A 39 7.41 -15.30 -20.13
C GLN A 39 6.28 -16.12 -19.53
N ALA A 40 5.21 -16.43 -20.28
CA ALA A 40 4.11 -17.26 -19.81
C ALA A 40 4.59 -18.68 -19.48
N VAL A 41 5.40 -19.29 -20.35
CA VAL A 41 5.97 -20.63 -20.13
C VAL A 41 6.94 -20.64 -18.95
N ALA A 42 7.84 -19.66 -18.84
CA ALA A 42 8.75 -19.55 -17.69
C ALA A 42 7.97 -19.33 -16.38
N ALA A 43 6.97 -18.44 -16.39
CA ALA A 43 6.15 -18.16 -15.22
C ALA A 43 5.30 -19.37 -14.80
N ARG A 44 4.73 -20.11 -15.75
CA ARG A 44 4.01 -21.37 -15.50
C ARG A 44 4.90 -22.41 -14.87
N THR A 45 6.08 -22.61 -15.45
CA THR A 45 7.10 -23.54 -14.94
C THR A 45 7.46 -23.22 -13.49
N TYR A 46 7.67 -21.94 -13.17
CA TYR A 46 7.95 -21.47 -11.80
C TYR A 46 6.77 -21.75 -10.86
N ALA A 47 5.56 -21.35 -11.26
CA ALA A 47 4.35 -21.48 -10.44
C ALA A 47 4.00 -22.94 -10.12
N MET A 48 4.32 -23.89 -11.01
CA MET A 48 4.07 -25.32 -10.77
C MET A 48 4.79 -25.88 -9.54
N SER A 49 5.94 -25.31 -9.14
CA SER A 49 6.63 -25.70 -7.89
C SER A 49 5.87 -25.30 -6.61
N TYR A 50 4.84 -24.48 -6.74
CA TYR A 50 4.05 -23.94 -5.64
C TYR A 50 2.58 -24.35 -5.67
N ILE A 51 2.19 -25.24 -6.61
CA ILE A 51 0.87 -25.88 -6.57
C ILE A 51 0.70 -26.59 -5.22
N ASN A 52 -0.39 -26.31 -4.53
CA ASN A 52 -0.70 -26.78 -3.16
C ASN A 52 0.23 -26.29 -2.05
N ARG A 53 1.01 -25.22 -2.29
CA ARG A 53 1.74 -24.45 -1.27
C ARG A 53 1.11 -23.05 -1.14
N THR A 54 1.45 -22.33 -0.07
CA THR A 54 1.01 -20.93 0.12
C THR A 54 2.16 -19.99 -0.24
N PRO A 55 2.27 -19.53 -1.50
CA PRO A 55 3.17 -18.42 -1.83
C PRO A 55 2.65 -17.13 -1.18
N ASP A 56 3.55 -16.19 -0.87
CA ASP A 56 3.16 -14.83 -0.47
C ASP A 56 3.17 -13.88 -1.69
N ASP A 57 2.55 -12.72 -1.53
CA ASP A 57 2.41 -11.67 -2.55
C ASP A 57 3.62 -10.71 -2.60
N THR A 58 4.74 -11.10 -1.99
CA THR A 58 5.96 -10.28 -2.00
C THR A 58 6.83 -10.56 -3.23
N MET A 59 7.83 -9.71 -3.46
CA MET A 59 8.84 -9.90 -4.51
C MET A 59 9.70 -11.16 -4.34
N SER A 60 9.44 -11.98 -3.32
CA SER A 60 10.13 -13.26 -3.06
C SER A 60 9.65 -14.40 -3.97
N TYR A 61 8.52 -14.22 -4.68
CA TYR A 61 7.96 -15.21 -5.61
C TYR A 61 7.79 -14.63 -7.03
N GLN A 62 6.57 -14.24 -7.40
CA GLN A 62 6.21 -13.59 -8.67
C GLN A 62 5.22 -12.47 -8.37
N VAL A 63 5.27 -11.37 -9.14
CA VAL A 63 4.32 -10.28 -9.01
C VAL A 63 2.97 -10.74 -9.57
N TYR A 64 1.96 -10.85 -8.72
CA TYR A 64 0.60 -11.21 -9.11
C TYR A 64 -0.34 -10.01 -8.99
N GLY A 65 -0.90 -9.55 -10.12
CA GLY A 65 -1.77 -8.37 -10.19
C GLY A 65 -3.25 -8.62 -9.86
N GLY A 66 -3.67 -9.85 -9.58
CA GLY A 66 -5.10 -10.20 -9.49
C GLY A 66 -5.74 -10.34 -10.87
N TYR A 67 -7.04 -10.00 -11.00
CA TYR A 67 -7.80 -10.02 -12.26
C TYR A 67 -7.46 -8.83 -13.20
N THR A 68 -6.25 -8.29 -13.16
CA THR A 68 -5.76 -7.26 -14.10
C THR A 68 -5.30 -7.91 -15.40
N TRP A 69 -6.19 -8.67 -16.03
CA TRP A 69 -5.90 -9.37 -17.27
C TRP A 69 -5.83 -8.40 -18.44
N HIS A 70 -4.99 -8.70 -19.41
CA HIS A 70 -4.84 -7.89 -20.61
C HIS A 70 -4.93 -8.80 -21.83
N GLU A 71 -5.73 -8.40 -22.83
CA GLU A 71 -6.07 -9.26 -23.97
C GLU A 71 -4.83 -9.86 -24.66
N ASN A 72 -3.82 -9.02 -24.93
CA ASN A 72 -2.59 -9.43 -25.60
C ASN A 72 -1.77 -10.45 -24.78
N SER A 73 -1.58 -10.26 -23.47
CA SER A 73 -0.88 -11.24 -22.63
C SER A 73 -1.71 -12.49 -22.39
N THR A 74 -3.04 -12.36 -22.30
CA THR A 74 -3.96 -13.50 -22.21
C THR A 74 -3.87 -14.40 -23.45
N LYS A 75 -3.75 -13.82 -24.65
CA LYS A 75 -3.50 -14.58 -25.89
C LYS A 75 -2.22 -15.40 -25.79
N ALA A 76 -1.13 -14.82 -25.26
CA ALA A 76 0.13 -15.53 -25.07
C ALA A 76 0.04 -16.66 -24.04
N VAL A 77 -0.68 -16.42 -22.93
CA VAL A 77 -0.93 -17.45 -21.90
C VAL A 77 -1.70 -18.63 -22.49
N LYS A 78 -2.82 -18.37 -23.18
CA LYS A 78 -3.62 -19.39 -23.87
C LYS A 78 -2.84 -20.14 -24.95
N ALA A 79 -2.10 -19.43 -25.79
CA ALA A 79 -1.32 -20.03 -26.86
C ALA A 79 -0.17 -20.94 -26.37
N THR A 80 0.15 -20.90 -25.08
CA THR A 80 1.18 -21.73 -24.44
C THR A 80 0.60 -22.57 -23.30
N GLU A 81 -0.72 -22.76 -23.28
CA GLU A 81 -1.41 -23.45 -22.19
C GLU A 81 -0.82 -24.85 -21.96
N GLY A 82 -0.54 -25.15 -20.69
CA GLY A 82 0.09 -26.41 -20.28
C GLY A 82 1.57 -26.58 -20.66
N GLN A 83 2.18 -25.67 -21.42
CA GLN A 83 3.59 -25.77 -21.79
C GLN A 83 4.52 -25.30 -20.68
N VAL A 84 5.54 -26.11 -20.39
CA VAL A 84 6.54 -25.89 -19.35
C VAL A 84 7.96 -26.23 -19.82
N ILE A 85 8.96 -25.70 -19.11
CA ILE A 85 10.38 -25.94 -19.39
C ILE A 85 10.84 -27.17 -18.61
N GLY A 86 11.15 -28.27 -19.29
CA GLY A 86 11.66 -29.52 -18.71
C GLY A 86 13.15 -29.74 -18.95
N TYR A 87 13.78 -30.60 -18.14
CA TYR A 87 15.20 -30.95 -18.29
C TYR A 87 15.43 -32.45 -18.03
N GLY A 88 16.04 -33.15 -18.99
CA GLY A 88 16.17 -34.60 -18.96
C GLY A 88 14.82 -35.29 -18.80
N GLU A 89 14.71 -36.22 -17.87
CA GLU A 89 13.44 -36.92 -17.57
C GLU A 89 12.44 -36.05 -16.78
N LYS A 90 12.88 -34.96 -16.14
CA LYS A 90 11.99 -34.11 -15.34
C LYS A 90 10.99 -33.38 -16.22
N LEU A 91 9.70 -33.42 -15.84
CA LEU A 91 8.62 -32.74 -16.56
C LEU A 91 8.81 -31.22 -16.62
N HIS A 92 9.24 -30.62 -15.50
CA HIS A 92 9.53 -29.19 -15.44
C HIS A 92 10.70 -28.88 -14.48
N ILE A 93 11.42 -27.79 -14.73
CA ILE A 93 12.50 -27.28 -13.88
C ILE A 93 11.99 -26.47 -12.69
N GLY A 94 10.68 -26.20 -12.62
CA GLY A 94 10.05 -25.64 -11.43
C GLY A 94 10.53 -24.22 -11.12
N SER A 95 10.80 -23.96 -9.83
CA SER A 95 11.33 -22.69 -9.30
C SER A 95 12.66 -22.25 -9.91
N ASP A 96 13.33 -23.09 -10.69
CA ASP A 96 14.57 -22.75 -11.38
C ASP A 96 14.34 -21.99 -12.71
N ALA A 97 13.08 -21.84 -13.15
CA ALA A 97 12.70 -21.00 -14.29
C ALA A 97 12.78 -19.49 -13.94
N LEU A 98 13.99 -19.05 -13.60
CA LEU A 98 14.31 -17.71 -13.11
C LEU A 98 14.34 -16.69 -14.24
N PHE A 99 13.84 -15.48 -13.98
CA PHE A 99 13.87 -14.38 -14.93
C PHE A 99 14.08 -13.04 -14.23
N SER A 100 14.61 -12.06 -14.94
CA SER A 100 14.82 -10.70 -14.44
C SER A 100 14.66 -9.66 -15.54
N SER A 101 14.53 -8.39 -15.17
CA SER A 101 14.25 -7.31 -16.12
C SER A 101 15.32 -7.21 -17.22
N SER A 102 16.59 -7.11 -16.82
CA SER A 102 17.71 -7.03 -17.75
C SER A 102 18.94 -7.68 -17.12
N ASN A 103 19.64 -8.52 -17.89
CA ASN A 103 20.89 -9.14 -17.44
C ASN A 103 22.12 -8.26 -17.70
N GLY A 104 21.96 -7.15 -18.43
CA GLY A 104 23.04 -6.20 -18.72
C GLY A 104 23.95 -6.61 -19.88
N GLY A 105 23.51 -7.55 -20.72
CA GLY A 105 24.25 -8.07 -21.87
C GLY A 105 24.95 -9.40 -21.61
N LYS A 106 24.84 -9.96 -20.39
CA LYS A 106 25.48 -11.22 -20.02
C LYS A 106 24.70 -11.92 -18.91
N THR A 107 24.33 -13.19 -19.09
CA THR A 107 23.63 -13.98 -18.06
C THR A 107 24.54 -14.36 -16.89
N GLU A 108 23.96 -14.81 -15.78
CA GLU A 108 24.67 -15.28 -14.60
C GLU A 108 24.36 -16.75 -14.27
N SER A 109 25.30 -17.42 -13.61
CA SER A 109 25.07 -18.75 -13.04
C SER A 109 24.33 -18.67 -11.70
N ASN A 110 23.37 -19.58 -11.48
CA ASN A 110 22.63 -19.65 -10.22
C ASN A 110 23.54 -19.83 -9.00
N LYS A 111 24.63 -20.60 -9.12
CA LYS A 111 25.60 -20.88 -8.06
C LYS A 111 26.32 -19.63 -7.55
N ASN A 112 26.43 -18.59 -8.39
CA ASN A 112 27.06 -17.33 -8.02
C ASN A 112 26.11 -16.38 -7.27
N VAL A 113 24.79 -16.63 -7.33
CA VAL A 113 23.77 -15.76 -6.75
C VAL A 113 23.14 -16.39 -5.50
N TRP A 114 22.91 -17.70 -5.51
CA TRP A 114 22.28 -18.43 -4.41
C TRP A 114 23.10 -19.67 -4.01
N VAL A 115 22.92 -20.07 -2.75
CA VAL A 115 23.52 -21.30 -2.23
C VAL A 115 22.77 -22.50 -2.77
N GLY A 116 23.46 -23.38 -3.50
CA GLY A 116 22.88 -24.59 -4.07
C GLY A 116 23.77 -25.26 -5.10
N PRO A 117 23.35 -26.40 -5.65
CA PRO A 117 24.05 -27.03 -6.77
C PRO A 117 24.01 -26.14 -8.01
N GLU A 118 25.05 -26.24 -8.82
CA GLU A 118 25.10 -25.60 -10.13
C GLU A 118 24.05 -26.23 -11.04
N LEU A 119 23.24 -25.41 -11.69
CA LEU A 119 22.20 -25.88 -12.61
C LEU A 119 22.72 -25.77 -14.05
N PRO A 120 22.77 -26.88 -14.81
CA PRO A 120 23.43 -26.92 -16.11
C PRO A 120 22.71 -26.09 -17.19
N TYR A 121 21.45 -25.74 -16.97
CA TYR A 121 20.65 -24.90 -17.87
C TYR A 121 20.65 -23.41 -17.50
N LEU A 122 21.34 -23.00 -16.43
CA LEU A 122 21.49 -21.61 -16.02
C LEU A 122 22.96 -21.18 -16.14
N MET A 123 23.42 -21.08 -17.38
CA MET A 123 24.82 -20.82 -17.72
C MET A 123 25.11 -19.33 -17.92
N VAL A 124 26.38 -18.97 -17.72
CA VAL A 124 26.91 -17.66 -18.09
C VAL A 124 27.17 -17.61 -19.60
N LYS A 125 26.55 -16.65 -20.29
CA LYS A 125 26.82 -16.35 -21.69
C LYS A 125 26.46 -14.92 -22.05
N GLU A 126 27.01 -14.45 -23.16
CA GLU A 126 26.68 -13.14 -23.72
C GLU A 126 25.23 -13.14 -24.25
N ASP A 127 24.53 -12.04 -24.00
CA ASP A 127 23.16 -11.79 -24.44
C ASP A 127 23.13 -10.60 -25.42
N PRO A 128 23.15 -10.84 -26.74
CA PRO A 128 23.11 -9.78 -27.75
C PRO A 128 21.74 -9.10 -27.87
N TYR A 129 20.70 -9.66 -27.23
CA TYR A 129 19.35 -9.13 -27.25
C TYR A 129 19.09 -8.17 -26.10
N ASP A 130 19.77 -8.31 -24.97
CA ASP A 130 19.61 -7.38 -23.85
C ASP A 130 20.04 -5.95 -24.25
N PRO A 131 19.25 -4.91 -23.93
CA PRO A 131 19.58 -3.52 -24.26
C PRO A 131 20.70 -2.94 -23.40
N GLN A 132 21.26 -3.71 -22.46
CA GLN A 132 22.30 -3.30 -21.52
C GLN A 132 21.88 -2.09 -20.68
N ALA A 133 20.73 -2.21 -20.00
CA ALA A 133 20.15 -1.10 -19.26
C ALA A 133 21.14 -0.48 -18.27
N VAL A 134 21.61 0.74 -18.53
CA VAL A 134 22.65 1.39 -17.72
C VAL A 134 22.06 1.96 -16.43
N TRP A 135 22.84 1.89 -15.35
CA TRP A 135 22.57 2.57 -14.08
C TRP A 135 23.84 3.20 -13.53
N SER A 136 23.69 4.26 -12.75
CA SER A 136 24.82 4.93 -12.10
C SER A 136 24.39 5.70 -10.86
N PHE A 137 25.32 5.89 -9.94
CA PHE A 137 25.19 6.82 -8.83
C PHE A 137 26.56 7.43 -8.49
N SER A 138 26.52 8.53 -7.72
CA SER A 138 27.71 9.22 -7.27
C SER A 138 27.57 9.63 -5.81
N VAL A 139 28.67 9.65 -5.07
CA VAL A 139 28.71 10.09 -3.68
C VAL A 139 29.96 10.95 -3.47
N LYS A 140 29.79 12.17 -2.96
CA LYS A 140 30.91 13.01 -2.51
C LYS A 140 31.53 12.41 -1.25
N LYS A 141 32.86 12.38 -1.23
CA LYS A 141 33.62 11.82 -0.10
C LYS A 141 33.42 12.64 1.17
N GLN A 142 33.35 13.97 1.07
CA GLN A 142 33.02 14.85 2.20
C GLN A 142 31.60 15.39 2.05
N GLN A 143 30.82 15.31 3.13
CA GLN A 143 29.45 15.83 3.22
C GLN A 143 29.37 17.04 4.14
N ILE A 144 30.04 17.01 5.30
CA ILE A 144 30.07 18.12 6.26
C ILE A 144 31.50 18.27 6.78
N ASP A 145 32.08 19.46 6.64
CA ASP A 145 33.32 19.81 7.33
C ASP A 145 33.02 20.20 8.79
N LEU A 146 33.65 19.48 9.72
CA LEU A 146 33.46 19.67 11.16
C LEU A 146 34.45 20.65 11.79
N THR A 147 35.48 21.09 11.07
CA THR A 147 36.65 21.80 11.62
C THR A 147 36.26 23.06 12.41
N ASN A 148 35.23 23.77 11.96
CA ASN A 148 34.78 25.03 12.57
C ASN A 148 33.52 24.91 13.43
N LEU A 149 33.13 23.68 13.81
CA LEU A 149 31.92 23.42 14.60
C LEU A 149 32.26 22.99 16.03
N ASP A 150 31.69 23.67 17.02
CA ASP A 150 31.75 23.23 18.42
C ASP A 150 30.81 22.03 18.62
N LEU A 151 31.39 20.82 18.59
CA LEU A 151 30.65 19.57 18.74
C LEU A 151 30.00 19.42 20.13
N THR A 152 30.44 20.17 21.14
CA THR A 152 29.83 20.16 22.47
C THR A 152 28.55 21.00 22.55
N LYS A 153 28.29 21.84 21.54
CA LYS A 153 27.14 22.76 21.44
C LYS A 153 26.40 22.62 20.11
N ALA A 154 26.08 21.38 19.73
CA ALA A 154 25.43 21.06 18.47
C ALA A 154 24.10 21.80 18.26
N ASP A 155 23.36 22.12 19.32
CA ASP A 155 22.11 22.88 19.22
C ASP A 155 22.26 24.23 18.50
N THR A 156 23.45 24.85 18.54
CA THR A 156 23.69 26.17 17.96
C THR A 156 23.80 26.15 16.42
N TRP A 157 24.16 25.02 15.83
CA TRP A 157 24.45 24.92 14.38
C TRP A 157 23.70 23.79 13.67
N TRP A 158 23.24 22.74 14.37
CA TRP A 158 22.70 21.52 13.77
C TRP A 158 21.55 21.76 12.78
N ALA A 159 20.66 22.72 13.07
CA ALA A 159 19.53 23.04 12.19
C ALA A 159 19.97 23.68 10.87
N ASN A 160 21.10 24.41 10.87
CA ASN A 160 21.58 25.20 9.74
C ASN A 160 22.66 24.48 8.93
N THR A 161 23.41 23.57 9.54
CA THR A 161 24.41 22.73 8.83
C THR A 161 23.70 21.66 8.01
N LYS A 162 24.01 21.54 6.73
CA LYS A 162 23.44 20.51 5.83
C LYS A 162 24.58 19.71 5.19
N GLU A 163 24.32 18.45 4.87
CA GLU A 163 25.21 17.70 3.99
C GLU A 163 25.32 18.41 2.62
N THR A 164 26.53 18.40 2.07
CA THR A 164 26.90 19.05 0.80
C THR A 164 26.02 18.58 -0.35
N GLU A 165 25.54 17.34 -0.31
CA GLU A 165 24.53 16.83 -1.22
C GLU A 165 23.32 16.25 -0.48
N GLN A 166 22.14 16.44 -1.05
CA GLN A 166 20.86 15.92 -0.53
C GLN A 166 20.30 14.89 -1.51
N THR A 167 21.16 13.95 -1.93
CA THR A 167 20.78 12.88 -2.85
C THR A 167 20.02 11.77 -2.14
N PRO A 168 19.20 10.98 -2.87
CA PRO A 168 18.55 9.83 -2.27
C PRO A 168 19.54 8.76 -1.77
N VAL A 169 20.76 8.69 -2.31
CA VAL A 169 21.82 7.77 -1.81
C VAL A 169 22.22 8.15 -0.38
N ILE A 170 22.47 9.43 -0.10
CA ILE A 170 22.72 9.90 1.28
C ILE A 170 21.52 9.62 2.19
N SER A 171 20.31 9.78 1.67
CA SER A 171 19.08 9.46 2.42
C SER A 171 18.98 7.96 2.73
N ASN A 172 19.38 7.08 1.80
CA ASN A 172 19.40 5.64 1.99
C ASN A 172 20.45 5.22 3.03
N ILE A 173 21.65 5.81 2.98
CA ILE A 173 22.69 5.60 4.00
C ILE A 173 22.16 5.96 5.39
N ARG A 174 21.52 7.13 5.55
CA ARG A 174 20.92 7.55 6.81
C ARG A 174 19.82 6.59 7.28
N ALA A 175 18.95 6.17 6.38
CA ALA A 175 17.88 5.22 6.69
C ALA A 175 18.44 3.83 7.09
N TRP A 176 19.52 3.39 6.44
CA TRP A 176 20.21 2.16 6.80
C TRP A 176 20.82 2.25 8.20
N LEU A 177 21.50 3.34 8.55
CA LEU A 177 22.02 3.57 9.91
C LEU A 177 20.91 3.54 10.97
N GLN A 178 19.76 4.18 10.68
CA GLN A 178 18.60 4.15 11.58
C GLN A 178 18.05 2.75 11.81
N LYS A 179 18.15 1.85 10.83
CA LYS A 179 17.77 0.43 10.97
C LYS A 179 18.86 -0.42 11.63
N ASN A 180 20.11 0.02 11.59
CA ASN A 180 21.27 -0.75 12.03
C ASN A 180 22.00 -0.06 13.20
N GLY A 181 21.32 0.07 14.33
CA GLY A 181 21.92 0.51 15.61
C GLY A 181 21.68 1.98 15.99
N TYR A 182 21.14 2.81 15.10
CA TYR A 182 20.88 4.23 15.36
C TYR A 182 19.41 4.62 15.26
N THR A 183 18.50 3.73 15.66
CA THR A 183 17.05 3.96 15.59
C THR A 183 16.62 5.18 16.41
N GLY A 184 15.84 6.07 15.78
CA GLY A 184 15.33 7.28 16.43
C GLY A 184 16.38 8.35 16.72
N LYS A 185 17.61 8.18 16.23
CA LYS A 185 18.69 9.16 16.40
C LYS A 185 18.65 10.22 15.30
N ASP A 186 18.99 11.45 15.67
CA ASP A 186 19.27 12.54 14.73
C ASP A 186 20.68 12.37 14.16
N ILE A 187 20.77 12.07 12.87
CA ILE A 187 22.02 11.71 12.19
C ILE A 187 22.27 12.65 11.01
N LYS A 188 23.52 13.11 10.87
CA LYS A 188 24.02 13.74 9.63
C LYS A 188 25.25 13.00 9.14
N ILE A 189 25.31 12.69 7.85
CA ILE A 189 26.49 12.05 7.24
C ILE A 189 27.58 13.10 7.10
N THR A 190 28.81 12.78 7.53
CA THR A 190 29.94 13.70 7.46
C THR A 190 30.86 13.34 6.31
N ALA A 191 31.09 12.05 6.04
CA ALA A 191 31.90 11.60 4.93
C ALA A 191 31.55 10.15 4.49
N VAL A 192 31.84 9.85 3.22
CA VAL A 192 31.89 8.50 2.67
C VAL A 192 33.25 8.35 1.96
N PRO A 193 34.34 8.23 2.72
CA PRO A 193 35.69 8.36 2.16
C PRO A 193 36.09 7.19 1.26
N HIS A 194 35.46 6.03 1.45
CA HIS A 194 35.80 4.81 0.74
C HIS A 194 34.54 4.03 0.34
N LEU A 195 34.50 3.60 -0.92
CA LEU A 195 33.55 2.65 -1.47
C LEU A 195 34.26 1.85 -2.57
N SER A 196 34.29 0.53 -2.43
CA SER A 196 34.84 -0.39 -3.44
C SER A 196 33.88 -1.56 -3.68
N LEU A 197 33.92 -2.09 -4.90
CA LEU A 197 33.16 -3.26 -5.33
C LEU A 197 34.12 -4.17 -6.10
N HIS A 198 34.20 -5.44 -5.72
CA HIS A 198 35.24 -6.35 -6.19
C HIS A 198 34.79 -7.83 -6.12
N ALA A 199 35.73 -8.74 -6.41
CA ALA A 199 35.54 -10.18 -6.51
C ALA A 199 34.45 -10.55 -7.54
N LEU A 200 34.86 -10.63 -8.81
CA LEU A 200 33.96 -10.92 -9.92
C LEU A 200 33.54 -12.40 -9.94
N THR A 201 32.26 -12.64 -10.15
CA THR A 201 31.69 -13.94 -10.50
C THR A 201 32.11 -14.34 -11.92
N SER A 202 31.85 -15.59 -12.32
CA SER A 202 32.06 -16.00 -13.71
C SER A 202 31.22 -15.21 -14.71
N GLY A 203 30.04 -14.70 -14.31
CA GLY A 203 29.23 -13.77 -15.09
C GLY A 203 29.66 -12.30 -15.02
N GLY A 204 30.78 -11.98 -14.38
CA GLY A 204 31.35 -10.62 -14.31
C GLY A 204 30.67 -9.70 -13.29
N ARG A 205 29.84 -10.24 -12.38
CA ARG A 205 29.18 -9.46 -11.33
C ARG A 205 30.06 -9.36 -10.10
N VAL A 206 30.04 -8.22 -9.41
CA VAL A 206 30.73 -8.07 -8.13
C VAL A 206 30.03 -8.88 -7.05
N SER A 207 30.78 -9.67 -6.30
CA SER A 207 30.24 -10.46 -5.17
C SER A 207 30.56 -9.84 -3.81
N LYS A 208 31.58 -8.98 -3.75
CA LYS A 208 32.07 -8.33 -2.54
C LYS A 208 32.17 -6.82 -2.69
N GLY A 209 32.23 -6.13 -1.56
CA GLY A 209 32.54 -4.71 -1.52
C GLY A 209 32.88 -4.23 -0.12
N SER A 210 33.40 -3.01 -0.05
CA SER A 210 33.74 -2.33 1.19
C SER A 210 33.22 -0.91 1.18
N ILE A 211 32.75 -0.41 2.32
CA ILE A 211 32.28 0.98 2.46
C ILE A 211 32.63 1.52 3.84
N THR A 212 33.09 2.77 3.87
CA THR A 212 33.29 3.53 5.11
C THR A 212 32.31 4.69 5.13
N ILE A 213 31.56 4.82 6.23
CA ILE A 213 30.58 5.88 6.44
C ILE A 213 30.92 6.57 7.75
N GLU A 214 31.24 7.85 7.68
CA GLU A 214 31.44 8.71 8.84
C GLU A 214 30.22 9.61 9.01
N PHE A 215 29.78 9.78 10.25
CA PHE A 215 28.60 10.56 10.57
C PHE A 215 28.65 11.10 11.99
N ILE A 216 27.73 12.01 12.29
CA ILE A 216 27.50 12.55 13.63
C ILE A 216 26.10 12.21 14.10
N VAL A 217 25.99 11.92 15.40
CA VAL A 217 24.73 11.68 16.10
C VAL A 217 24.50 12.78 17.12
N LYS A 218 23.33 13.42 17.07
CA LYS A 218 22.96 14.43 18.06
C LYS A 218 22.38 13.79 19.31
N GLU A 219 23.03 13.99 20.46
CA GLU A 219 22.56 13.53 21.76
C GLU A 219 22.77 14.59 22.84
N LYS A 220 21.70 14.93 23.58
CA LYS A 220 21.74 15.87 24.72
C LYS A 220 22.47 17.19 24.39
N GLY A 221 22.22 17.74 23.19
CA GLY A 221 22.82 18.99 22.72
C GLY A 221 24.27 18.89 22.20
N LYS A 222 24.86 17.69 22.19
CA LYS A 222 26.20 17.39 21.65
C LYS A 222 26.11 16.63 20.33
N ALA A 223 27.10 16.78 19.47
CA ALA A 223 27.30 15.97 18.27
C ALA A 223 28.42 14.97 18.53
N LEU A 224 28.09 13.68 18.52
CA LEU A 224 29.04 12.59 18.71
C LEU A 224 29.45 12.05 17.34
N GLN A 225 30.73 12.13 17.00
CA GLN A 225 31.25 11.51 15.79
C GLN A 225 31.20 9.98 15.91
N GLN A 226 30.84 9.32 14.83
CA GLN A 226 30.71 7.88 14.70
C GLN A 226 31.22 7.45 13.31
N SER A 227 31.61 6.18 13.20
CA SER A 227 32.00 5.59 11.93
C SER A 227 31.47 4.17 11.83
N VAL A 228 31.07 3.77 10.63
CA VAL A 228 30.79 2.39 10.25
C VAL A 228 31.76 2.03 9.14
N ILE A 229 32.55 0.97 9.39
CA ILE A 229 33.49 0.41 8.43
C ILE A 229 33.02 -1.00 8.12
N LEU A 230 32.67 -1.25 6.86
CA LEU A 230 32.34 -2.57 6.35
C LEU A 230 33.44 -2.97 5.37
N GLU A 231 34.22 -3.98 5.74
CA GLU A 231 35.31 -4.50 4.92
C GLU A 231 34.95 -5.88 4.37
N ASP A 232 35.16 -6.07 3.07
CA ASP A 232 34.95 -7.33 2.34
C ASP A 232 33.60 -8.03 2.62
N VAL A 233 32.54 -7.22 2.74
CA VAL A 233 31.18 -7.71 2.94
C VAL A 233 30.57 -8.13 1.59
N THR A 234 29.46 -8.85 1.63
CA THR A 234 28.73 -9.20 0.40
C THR A 234 28.28 -7.94 -0.35
N ALA A 235 28.32 -7.96 -1.67
CA ALA A 235 27.85 -6.85 -2.50
C ALA A 235 26.37 -6.50 -2.22
N SER A 236 25.57 -7.49 -1.80
CA SER A 236 24.19 -7.26 -1.33
C SER A 236 24.13 -6.33 -0.12
N LYS A 237 25.02 -6.46 0.87
CA LYS A 237 25.07 -5.55 2.02
C LYS A 237 25.40 -4.11 1.60
N ILE A 238 26.29 -3.94 0.62
CA ILE A 238 26.58 -2.63 0.04
C ILE A 238 25.34 -2.07 -0.68
N ARG A 239 24.67 -2.91 -1.47
CA ARG A 239 23.43 -2.54 -2.18
C ARG A 239 22.30 -2.16 -1.22
N ASP A 240 22.19 -2.79 -0.05
CA ASP A 240 21.20 -2.44 0.97
C ASP A 240 21.42 -1.02 1.55
N ILE A 241 22.67 -0.57 1.56
CA ILE A 241 23.06 0.79 1.99
C ILE A 241 22.77 1.81 0.88
N ILE A 242 23.18 1.50 -0.35
CA ILE A 242 23.06 2.42 -1.50
C ILE A 242 21.61 2.50 -2.01
N GLY A 243 20.89 1.39 -1.99
CA GLY A 243 19.49 1.22 -2.41
C GLY A 243 19.32 0.58 -3.79
N LEU A 244 18.28 -0.26 -3.90
CA LEU A 244 17.94 -1.04 -5.11
C LEU A 244 17.73 -0.19 -6.36
N SER A 245 17.24 1.04 -6.22
CA SER A 245 16.96 1.95 -7.35
C SER A 245 18.23 2.53 -7.98
N PHE A 246 19.36 2.53 -7.25
CA PHE A 246 20.62 3.15 -7.67
C PHE A 246 21.64 2.10 -8.09
N MET A 247 21.75 1.01 -7.35
CA MET A 247 22.50 -0.17 -7.73
C MET A 247 21.49 -1.23 -8.16
N LYS A 248 21.17 -1.27 -9.46
CA LYS A 248 20.06 -2.10 -10.00
C LYS A 248 20.46 -3.54 -10.27
N SER A 249 21.76 -3.80 -10.44
CA SER A 249 22.36 -5.11 -10.59
C SER A 249 23.74 -5.12 -9.91
N PHE A 250 24.39 -6.28 -9.92
CA PHE A 250 25.79 -6.42 -9.51
C PHE A 250 26.77 -6.41 -10.69
N LEU A 251 26.29 -6.19 -11.92
CA LEU A 251 27.15 -6.05 -13.09
C LEU A 251 27.67 -4.60 -13.15
N VAL A 252 28.83 -4.38 -12.54
CA VAL A 252 29.47 -3.07 -12.38
C VAL A 252 30.49 -2.88 -13.48
N ASP A 253 30.37 -1.79 -14.24
CA ASP A 253 31.33 -1.44 -15.28
C ASP A 253 32.53 -0.68 -14.69
N LYS A 254 32.25 0.27 -13.79
CA LYS A 254 33.29 1.18 -13.27
C LYS A 254 32.96 1.67 -11.86
N VAL A 255 34.00 1.69 -11.02
CA VAL A 255 34.06 2.47 -9.78
C VAL A 255 35.19 3.49 -9.97
N ASP A 256 34.82 4.74 -10.21
CA ASP A 256 35.74 5.85 -10.47
C ASP A 256 35.87 6.73 -9.22
N THR A 257 36.99 6.58 -8.53
CA THR A 257 37.29 7.28 -7.29
C THR A 257 38.13 8.52 -7.60
N ALA A 258 37.46 9.62 -7.93
CA ALA A 258 38.11 10.93 -8.06
C ALA A 258 38.52 11.49 -6.68
N ARG A 259 39.17 12.65 -6.67
CA ARG A 259 39.64 13.31 -5.42
C ARG A 259 38.49 13.47 -4.42
N ASP A 260 37.38 14.08 -4.84
CA ASP A 260 36.28 14.48 -3.94
C ASP A 260 34.97 13.69 -4.14
N VAL A 261 34.88 12.84 -5.17
CA VAL A 261 33.66 12.10 -5.52
C VAL A 261 33.99 10.68 -5.93
N ILE A 262 33.09 9.75 -5.61
CA ILE A 262 33.11 8.36 -6.06
C ILE A 262 31.94 8.19 -7.01
N ASN A 263 32.20 7.85 -8.27
CA ASN A 263 31.19 7.55 -9.28
C ASN A 263 31.15 6.05 -9.52
N VAL A 264 29.95 5.46 -9.49
CA VAL A 264 29.73 4.04 -9.76
C VAL A 264 28.75 3.90 -10.90
N SER A 265 29.08 3.08 -11.89
CA SER A 265 28.20 2.77 -13.01
C SER A 265 28.20 1.28 -13.32
N GLY A 266 27.09 0.78 -13.85
CA GLY A 266 26.94 -0.59 -14.28
C GLY A 266 25.74 -0.77 -15.21
N LYS A 267 25.44 -2.03 -15.51
CA LYS A 267 24.41 -2.44 -16.48
C LYS A 267 23.47 -3.48 -15.92
N GLY A 268 22.29 -3.60 -16.49
CA GLY A 268 21.28 -4.58 -16.11
C GLY A 268 20.39 -4.13 -14.96
N TYR A 269 19.34 -4.92 -14.72
CA TYR A 269 18.38 -4.74 -13.66
C TYR A 269 17.87 -6.11 -13.20
N GLY A 270 18.34 -6.55 -12.04
CA GLY A 270 17.99 -7.83 -11.42
C GLY A 270 19.20 -8.71 -11.19
N HIS A 271 18.97 -10.01 -10.93
CA HIS A 271 20.02 -10.98 -10.67
C HIS A 271 20.77 -11.40 -11.94
N GLY A 272 20.14 -11.38 -13.11
CA GLY A 272 20.75 -11.76 -14.39
C GLY A 272 20.84 -13.26 -14.66
N VAL A 273 20.39 -14.10 -13.73
CA VAL A 273 20.20 -15.55 -13.93
C VAL A 273 18.92 -15.82 -14.74
N GLY A 274 19.03 -16.68 -15.76
CA GLY A 274 17.91 -17.11 -16.61
C GLY A 274 17.43 -16.05 -17.60
N LEU A 275 16.12 -15.96 -17.81
CA LEU A 275 15.53 -15.14 -18.87
C LEU A 275 15.65 -13.64 -18.60
N SER A 276 16.22 -12.88 -19.54
CA SER A 276 16.14 -11.41 -19.57
C SER A 276 14.84 -10.99 -20.25
N GLN A 277 13.97 -10.26 -19.56
CA GLN A 277 12.69 -9.80 -20.10
C GLN A 277 12.88 -8.84 -21.27
N TYR A 278 13.79 -7.87 -21.15
CA TYR A 278 14.11 -6.97 -22.25
C TYR A 278 14.85 -7.68 -23.40
N GLY A 279 15.66 -8.70 -23.09
CA GLY A 279 16.30 -9.52 -24.10
C GLY A 279 15.29 -10.36 -24.89
N ALA A 280 14.36 -11.03 -24.20
CA ALA A 280 13.24 -11.75 -24.81
C ALA A 280 12.39 -10.84 -25.70
N LYS A 281 12.08 -9.61 -25.25
CA LYS A 281 11.40 -8.60 -26.06
C LYS A 281 12.14 -8.34 -27.37
N LYS A 282 13.43 -8.00 -27.30
CA LYS A 282 14.23 -7.65 -28.48
C LYS A 282 14.44 -8.85 -29.41
N ALA A 283 14.55 -10.06 -28.87
CA ALA A 283 14.61 -11.30 -29.63
C ALA A 283 13.30 -11.52 -30.41
N GLY A 284 12.15 -11.39 -29.75
CA GLY A 284 10.84 -11.49 -30.42
C GLY A 284 10.63 -10.40 -31.47
N GLU A 285 11.09 -9.18 -31.23
CA GLU A 285 11.07 -8.08 -32.21
C GLU A 285 11.99 -8.33 -33.43
N LYS A 286 13.01 -9.20 -33.28
CA LYS A 286 13.86 -9.68 -34.37
C LYS A 286 13.31 -10.91 -35.08
N GLY A 287 12.14 -11.40 -34.68
CA GLY A 287 11.48 -12.56 -35.29
C GLY A 287 11.79 -13.91 -34.64
N ASN A 288 12.55 -13.95 -33.54
CA ASN A 288 12.74 -15.19 -32.79
C ASN A 288 11.42 -15.66 -32.16
N THR A 289 11.12 -16.94 -32.31
CA THR A 289 9.99 -17.60 -31.66
C THR A 289 10.23 -17.77 -30.15
N TYR A 290 9.18 -17.96 -29.37
CA TYR A 290 9.29 -18.21 -27.94
C TYR A 290 10.10 -19.48 -27.62
N HIS A 291 10.07 -20.49 -28.49
CA HIS A 291 10.91 -21.68 -28.39
C HIS A 291 12.40 -21.33 -28.45
N GLU A 292 12.79 -20.52 -29.44
CA GLU A 292 14.18 -20.09 -29.62
C GLU A 292 14.63 -19.18 -28.47
N ILE A 293 13.75 -18.29 -28.00
CA ILE A 293 14.00 -17.43 -26.84
C ILE A 293 14.26 -18.27 -25.59
N LEU A 294 13.41 -19.26 -25.31
CA LEU A 294 13.56 -20.13 -24.14
C LEU A 294 14.77 -21.05 -24.25
N ALA A 295 15.02 -21.64 -25.43
CA ALA A 295 16.22 -22.43 -25.69
C ALA A 295 17.50 -21.60 -25.53
N PHE A 296 17.45 -20.31 -25.85
CA PHE A 296 18.53 -19.39 -25.54
C PHE A 296 18.69 -19.20 -24.04
N TYR A 297 17.67 -18.85 -23.26
CA TYR A 297 17.88 -18.54 -21.84
C TYR A 297 18.04 -19.77 -20.92
N TYR A 298 17.50 -20.92 -21.31
CA TYR A 298 17.50 -22.17 -20.57
C TYR A 298 18.09 -23.28 -21.44
N GLU A 299 19.37 -23.16 -21.73
CA GLU A 299 20.05 -24.02 -22.70
C GLU A 299 20.05 -25.49 -22.26
N GLY A 300 19.84 -26.39 -23.21
CA GLY A 300 19.71 -27.84 -22.94
C GLY A 300 18.39 -28.27 -22.32
N THR A 301 17.42 -27.36 -22.15
CA THR A 301 16.05 -27.68 -21.77
C THR A 301 15.16 -27.98 -22.98
N SER A 302 13.98 -28.54 -22.73
CA SER A 302 12.97 -28.83 -23.75
C SER A 302 11.61 -28.35 -23.27
N LEU A 303 10.74 -27.89 -24.18
CA LEU A 303 9.34 -27.69 -23.84
C LEU A 303 8.62 -29.03 -23.68
N LYS A 304 7.81 -29.14 -22.63
CA LYS A 304 6.97 -30.30 -22.33
C LYS A 304 5.54 -29.85 -22.06
N GLN A 305 4.59 -30.74 -22.35
CA GLN A 305 3.18 -30.53 -22.03
C GLN A 305 2.90 -31.12 -20.64
N ALA A 306 2.51 -30.29 -19.68
CA ALA A 306 2.21 -30.70 -18.30
C ALA A 306 0.76 -31.15 -18.12
N TYR A 307 -0.16 -30.59 -18.90
CA TYR A 307 -1.58 -30.91 -18.94
C TYR A 307 -2.17 -30.49 -20.28
N GLU A 308 -3.27 -31.11 -20.67
CA GLU A 308 -3.99 -30.75 -21.90
C GLU A 308 -4.65 -29.36 -21.74
N PRO A 309 -4.64 -28.51 -22.79
CA PRO A 309 -5.40 -27.27 -22.79
C PRO A 309 -6.88 -27.55 -22.54
N GLU A 310 -7.57 -26.67 -21.81
CA GLU A 310 -9.03 -26.77 -21.73
C GLU A 310 -9.61 -26.68 -23.16
N PRO A 311 -10.58 -27.56 -23.52
CA PRO A 311 -11.20 -27.51 -24.83
C PRO A 311 -11.85 -26.14 -25.01
N GLU A 312 -11.51 -25.44 -26.10
CA GLU A 312 -12.15 -24.17 -26.45
C GLU A 312 -13.68 -24.36 -26.46
N GLU A 313 -14.42 -23.47 -25.79
CA GLU A 313 -15.88 -23.38 -26.00
C GLU A 313 -16.10 -23.06 -27.48
N VAL A 314 -16.48 -24.08 -28.24
CA VAL A 314 -16.74 -23.99 -29.67
C VAL A 314 -18.00 -23.14 -29.85
N GLU A 315 -17.84 -21.88 -30.25
CA GLU A 315 -18.96 -21.13 -30.81
C GLU A 315 -19.46 -21.87 -32.08
N PRO A 316 -20.79 -22.00 -32.28
CA PRO A 316 -21.35 -22.89 -33.28
C PRO A 316 -20.91 -22.51 -34.71
N VAL A 317 -20.25 -23.46 -35.38
CA VAL A 317 -19.88 -23.40 -36.80
C VAL A 317 -21.13 -23.28 -37.67
N LYS A 318 -21.18 -22.24 -38.50
CA LYS A 318 -22.18 -22.08 -39.58
C LYS A 318 -21.78 -23.01 -40.75
N PRO A 319 -22.71 -23.73 -41.38
CA PRO A 319 -22.36 -24.83 -42.29
C PRO A 319 -21.75 -24.31 -43.61
N ASP A 320 -20.68 -24.99 -44.05
CA ASP A 320 -20.08 -24.82 -45.37
C ASP A 320 -21.02 -25.30 -46.50
N PRO A 321 -21.04 -24.60 -47.66
CA PRO A 321 -21.70 -25.12 -48.86
C PRO A 321 -20.86 -26.21 -49.55
N ALA A 322 -21.56 -27.19 -50.10
CA ALA A 322 -21.09 -28.45 -50.66
C ALA A 322 -20.28 -28.32 -51.99
N PRO A 323 -19.58 -29.38 -52.44
CA PRO A 323 -18.49 -29.32 -53.41
C PRO A 323 -18.94 -29.37 -54.87
N VAL A 324 -18.19 -28.71 -55.76
CA VAL A 324 -18.40 -28.74 -57.22
C VAL A 324 -17.42 -29.69 -57.89
N ILE A 325 -17.95 -30.65 -58.66
CA ILE A 325 -17.25 -31.68 -59.45
C ILE A 325 -16.79 -31.08 -60.81
N PRO A 326 -15.63 -31.49 -61.36
CA PRO A 326 -15.07 -30.90 -62.58
C PRO A 326 -15.65 -31.53 -63.86
N THR A 327 -15.72 -30.76 -64.95
CA THR A 327 -15.98 -31.28 -66.32
C THR A 327 -15.13 -30.53 -67.37
N PRO A 328 -14.91 -31.14 -68.57
CA PRO A 328 -13.58 -31.30 -69.16
C PRO A 328 -13.22 -30.28 -70.25
N ILE A 329 -11.92 -30.27 -70.57
CA ILE A 329 -11.28 -29.54 -71.66
C ILE A 329 -11.67 -30.15 -73.03
N PRO A 330 -12.04 -29.33 -74.03
CA PRO A 330 -11.87 -29.65 -75.44
C PRO A 330 -10.71 -28.88 -76.09
N THR A 331 -10.04 -29.57 -77.02
CA THR A 331 -8.90 -29.20 -77.87
C THR A 331 -9.21 -28.13 -78.97
N PRO A 332 -8.19 -27.57 -79.66
CA PRO A 332 -8.15 -26.19 -80.15
C PRO A 332 -8.35 -26.02 -81.67
N VAL A 333 -8.84 -24.84 -82.12
CA VAL A 333 -8.63 -24.21 -83.45
C VAL A 333 -9.06 -22.71 -83.37
N PRO A 334 -8.73 -21.82 -84.32
CA PRO A 334 -7.46 -21.12 -84.59
C PRO A 334 -7.50 -19.62 -84.23
N ASP A 335 -6.32 -18.99 -84.25
CA ASP A 335 -6.05 -17.56 -84.02
C ASP A 335 -6.97 -16.57 -84.79
N PRO A 336 -7.49 -15.54 -84.11
CA PRO A 336 -7.90 -14.30 -84.76
C PRO A 336 -7.15 -13.08 -84.19
N ALA A 337 -6.39 -12.42 -85.07
CA ALA A 337 -5.94 -11.01 -85.03
C ALA A 337 -5.15 -10.55 -83.79
N PRO A 338 -4.18 -9.62 -83.95
CA PRO A 338 -3.35 -9.18 -82.83
C PRO A 338 -4.23 -8.57 -81.75
N LYS A 339 -4.34 -9.31 -80.64
CA LYS A 339 -5.07 -8.91 -79.44
C LYS A 339 -4.25 -7.80 -78.79
N ASP A 340 -4.93 -6.76 -78.31
CA ASP A 340 -4.31 -5.89 -77.32
C ASP A 340 -3.87 -6.78 -76.14
N GLU A 341 -2.58 -6.84 -75.85
CA GLU A 341 -2.00 -7.65 -74.77
C GLU A 341 -1.75 -6.81 -73.50
N THR A 342 -2.00 -5.50 -73.56
CA THR A 342 -1.66 -4.59 -72.48
C THR A 342 -2.86 -4.35 -71.57
N ALA A 343 -2.70 -4.59 -70.27
CA ALA A 343 -3.74 -4.32 -69.28
C ALA A 343 -3.85 -2.81 -68.98
N PRO A 344 -5.04 -2.30 -68.63
CA PRO A 344 -5.22 -0.92 -68.20
C PRO A 344 -4.27 -0.57 -67.04
N ALA A 345 -3.53 0.53 -67.14
CA ALA A 345 -2.69 1.01 -66.05
C ALA A 345 -3.52 1.80 -65.02
N ILE A 346 -3.41 1.42 -63.75
CA ILE A 346 -4.00 2.14 -62.60
C ILE A 346 -2.90 2.98 -61.95
N LYS A 347 -3.10 4.30 -61.83
CA LYS A 347 -2.11 5.24 -61.27
C LYS A 347 -2.76 6.25 -60.33
N ASP A 348 -1.93 7.01 -59.62
CA ASP A 348 -2.34 8.17 -58.79
C ASP A 348 -3.40 7.89 -57.73
N ILE A 349 -3.35 6.68 -57.13
CA ILE A 349 -4.29 6.29 -56.07
C ILE A 349 -4.06 7.15 -54.82
N LYS A 350 -5.09 7.88 -54.40
CA LYS A 350 -5.08 8.70 -53.18
C LYS A 350 -6.31 8.41 -52.35
N THR A 351 -6.13 8.31 -51.04
CA THR A 351 -7.19 8.10 -50.06
C THR A 351 -7.25 9.25 -49.06
N TYR A 352 -8.46 9.72 -48.73
CA TYR A 352 -8.68 10.82 -47.78
C TYR A 352 -9.87 10.52 -46.86
N TYR A 353 -9.70 10.73 -45.56
CA TYR A 353 -10.78 10.61 -44.57
C TYR A 353 -11.36 11.97 -44.19
N ASP A 354 -12.67 12.12 -44.30
CA ASP A 354 -13.42 13.26 -43.78
C ASP A 354 -14.07 12.90 -42.44
N SER A 355 -13.49 13.40 -41.35
CA SER A 355 -13.97 13.15 -39.99
C SER A 355 -15.33 13.80 -39.67
N LYS A 356 -15.80 14.76 -40.47
CA LYS A 356 -17.12 15.40 -40.27
C LYS A 356 -18.24 14.54 -40.83
N THR A 357 -17.98 13.86 -41.93
CA THR A 357 -18.98 13.03 -42.64
C THR A 357 -18.77 11.53 -42.42
N ASN A 358 -17.67 11.13 -41.79
CA ASN A 358 -17.21 9.74 -41.65
C ASN A 358 -17.02 9.03 -43.01
N GLN A 359 -16.65 9.76 -44.05
CA GLN A 359 -16.46 9.22 -45.40
C GLN A 359 -14.98 9.12 -45.75
N VAL A 360 -14.60 8.01 -46.40
CA VAL A 360 -13.29 7.86 -47.04
C VAL A 360 -13.46 8.01 -48.55
N LYS A 361 -12.72 8.94 -49.14
CA LYS A 361 -12.69 9.16 -50.58
C LYS A 361 -11.45 8.50 -51.16
N ILE A 362 -11.63 7.72 -52.22
CA ILE A 362 -10.54 7.17 -53.01
C ILE A 362 -10.60 7.75 -54.43
N THR A 363 -9.48 8.32 -54.89
CA THR A 363 -9.30 8.78 -56.27
C THR A 363 -8.20 8.00 -56.95
N PHE A 364 -8.35 7.66 -58.22
CA PHE A 364 -7.35 6.94 -59.02
C PHE A 364 -7.58 7.21 -60.52
N ASP A 365 -6.53 7.01 -61.31
CA ASP A 365 -6.55 7.24 -62.75
C ASP A 365 -6.41 5.92 -63.53
N THR A 366 -7.12 5.81 -64.64
CA THR A 366 -6.96 4.73 -65.63
C THR A 366 -6.50 5.32 -66.97
N ASN A 367 -5.54 4.69 -67.66
CA ASN A 367 -5.02 5.18 -68.95
C ASN A 367 -5.98 4.95 -70.13
N GLU A 368 -6.95 4.04 -70.00
CA GLU A 368 -7.87 3.64 -71.06
C GLU A 368 -9.25 3.27 -70.49
N LYS A 369 -10.21 2.99 -71.39
CA LYS A 369 -11.58 2.63 -71.01
C LYS A 369 -11.61 1.21 -70.45
N ALA A 370 -12.01 1.05 -69.19
CA ALA A 370 -12.03 -0.24 -68.52
C ALA A 370 -13.29 -0.45 -67.66
N LYS A 371 -13.66 -1.72 -67.44
CA LYS A 371 -14.57 -2.13 -66.37
C LYS A 371 -13.81 -2.07 -65.05
N VAL A 372 -14.24 -1.20 -64.15
CA VAL A 372 -13.55 -0.95 -62.88
C VAL A 372 -14.33 -1.53 -61.72
N THR A 373 -13.62 -2.19 -60.81
CA THR A 373 -14.11 -2.64 -59.51
C THR A 373 -13.27 -2.00 -58.42
N VAL A 374 -13.90 -1.49 -57.37
CA VAL A 374 -13.21 -0.90 -56.21
C VAL A 374 -13.77 -1.55 -54.96
N GLU A 375 -12.92 -2.21 -54.19
CA GLU A 375 -13.30 -2.93 -52.97
C GLU A 375 -12.49 -2.44 -51.78
N VAL A 376 -13.10 -2.52 -50.60
CA VAL A 376 -12.46 -2.26 -49.31
C VAL A 376 -12.30 -3.60 -48.62
N LYS A 377 -11.08 -3.90 -48.18
CA LYS A 377 -10.75 -5.09 -47.40
C LYS A 377 -10.30 -4.73 -45.99
N ASP A 378 -10.61 -5.60 -45.04
CA ASP A 378 -10.12 -5.50 -43.67
C ASP A 378 -8.71 -6.11 -43.50
N GLU A 379 -8.19 -6.11 -42.26
CA GLU A 379 -6.88 -6.67 -41.92
C GLU A 379 -6.73 -8.18 -42.18
N LYS A 380 -7.84 -8.90 -42.38
CA LYS A 380 -7.89 -10.34 -42.72
C LYS A 380 -8.11 -10.57 -44.23
N GLU A 381 -7.97 -9.52 -45.03
CA GLU A 381 -8.21 -9.49 -46.47
C GLU A 381 -9.67 -9.78 -46.89
N GLN A 382 -10.64 -9.70 -45.97
CA GLN A 382 -12.05 -9.90 -46.30
C GLN A 382 -12.66 -8.64 -46.90
N ILE A 383 -13.42 -8.79 -47.99
CA ILE A 383 -14.14 -7.68 -48.64
C ILE A 383 -15.28 -7.22 -47.72
N ILE A 384 -15.17 -6.01 -47.17
CA ILE A 384 -16.17 -5.41 -46.29
C ILE A 384 -17.07 -4.40 -47.01
N ALA A 385 -16.65 -3.91 -48.19
CA ALA A 385 -17.47 -3.07 -49.06
C ALA A 385 -16.98 -3.15 -50.51
N SER A 386 -17.90 -3.14 -51.48
CA SER A 386 -17.57 -2.91 -52.89
C SER A 386 -18.19 -1.60 -53.34
N LEU A 387 -17.37 -0.61 -53.64
CA LEU A 387 -17.75 0.77 -53.95
C LEU A 387 -18.10 0.96 -55.43
N VAL A 388 -17.46 0.18 -56.31
CA VAL A 388 -17.73 0.11 -57.76
C VAL A 388 -17.71 -1.37 -58.15
N LYS A 389 -18.69 -1.84 -58.94
CA LYS A 389 -18.87 -3.27 -59.25
C LYS A 389 -18.83 -3.55 -60.76
N GLY A 390 -17.64 -3.48 -61.35
CA GLY A 390 -17.43 -3.82 -62.76
C GLY A 390 -18.05 -2.83 -63.75
N ASP A 391 -18.32 -1.60 -63.32
CA ASP A 391 -18.85 -0.53 -64.16
C ASP A 391 -17.86 -0.16 -65.25
N GLN A 392 -18.33 0.02 -66.48
CA GLN A 392 -17.50 0.56 -67.55
C GLN A 392 -17.26 2.06 -67.32
N LYS A 393 -16.00 2.45 -67.14
CA LYS A 393 -15.57 3.84 -66.94
C LYS A 393 -14.66 4.31 -68.10
N PRO A 394 -14.71 5.61 -68.47
CA PRO A 394 -13.77 6.18 -69.43
C PRO A 394 -12.36 6.26 -68.83
N SER A 395 -11.35 6.44 -69.68
CA SER A 395 -10.00 6.79 -69.25
C SER A 395 -9.99 8.11 -68.46
N GLY A 396 -9.08 8.22 -67.50
CA GLY A 396 -8.90 9.40 -66.65
C GLY A 396 -9.29 9.15 -65.19
N SER A 397 -9.48 10.24 -64.46
CA SER A 397 -9.64 10.23 -63.01
C SER A 397 -11.03 9.79 -62.55
N GLN A 398 -11.05 8.90 -61.57
CA GLN A 398 -12.25 8.31 -60.99
C GLN A 398 -12.29 8.58 -59.48
N LEU A 399 -13.50 8.68 -58.92
CA LEU A 399 -13.75 8.86 -57.49
C LEU A 399 -14.71 7.78 -57.01
N ALA A 400 -14.36 7.10 -55.92
CA ALA A 400 -15.29 6.29 -55.13
C ALA A 400 -15.30 6.76 -53.67
N ILE A 401 -16.43 6.56 -53.00
CA ILE A 401 -16.65 7.03 -51.63
C ILE A 401 -17.11 5.84 -50.79
N TRP A 402 -16.46 5.63 -49.66
CA TRP A 402 -16.82 4.65 -48.66
C TRP A 402 -17.39 5.33 -47.41
N ASP A 403 -18.58 4.93 -46.98
CA ASP A 403 -19.14 5.32 -45.68
C ASP A 403 -18.52 4.45 -44.57
N ALA A 404 -17.62 5.06 -43.80
CA ALA A 404 -16.91 4.41 -42.72
C ALA A 404 -17.60 4.58 -41.35
N SER A 405 -18.83 5.10 -41.29
CA SER A 405 -19.54 5.39 -40.03
C SER A 405 -19.71 4.16 -39.12
N LYS A 406 -19.96 2.98 -39.70
CA LYS A 406 -20.26 1.74 -38.97
C LYS A 406 -19.07 0.83 -38.70
N VAL A 407 -17.88 1.16 -39.21
CA VAL A 407 -16.68 0.33 -39.04
C VAL A 407 -15.76 0.88 -37.96
N SER A 408 -14.99 0.01 -37.30
CA SER A 408 -14.08 0.41 -36.22
C SER A 408 -12.82 1.11 -36.74
N ASN A 409 -12.12 1.84 -35.88
CA ASN A 409 -10.75 2.25 -36.19
C ASN A 409 -9.89 1.02 -36.46
N GLY A 410 -8.99 1.10 -37.44
CA GLY A 410 -8.22 -0.07 -37.85
C GLY A 410 -7.54 0.10 -39.20
N SER A 411 -6.85 -0.96 -39.60
CA SER A 411 -6.19 -1.06 -40.91
C SER A 411 -7.13 -1.67 -41.94
N TYR A 412 -7.18 -1.04 -43.11
CA TYR A 412 -7.96 -1.45 -44.26
C TYR A 412 -7.09 -1.35 -45.50
N SER A 413 -7.55 -1.91 -46.61
CA SER A 413 -6.96 -1.66 -47.93
C SER A 413 -8.03 -1.43 -48.97
N PHE A 414 -7.76 -0.55 -49.93
CA PHE A 414 -8.59 -0.43 -51.12
C PHE A 414 -7.96 -1.20 -52.27
N GLU A 415 -8.71 -2.10 -52.87
CA GLU A 415 -8.32 -2.83 -54.06
C GLU A 415 -9.07 -2.27 -55.28
N VAL A 416 -8.32 -1.77 -56.25
CA VAL A 416 -8.84 -1.30 -57.52
C VAL A 416 -8.48 -2.32 -58.58
N ARG A 417 -9.47 -2.83 -59.31
CA ARG A 417 -9.28 -3.76 -60.43
C ARG A 417 -9.88 -3.18 -61.70
N ALA A 418 -9.11 -3.16 -62.79
CA ALA A 418 -9.54 -2.66 -64.09
C ALA A 418 -9.42 -3.76 -65.16
N ILE A 419 -10.42 -3.89 -66.03
CA ILE A 419 -10.46 -4.88 -67.12
C ILE A 419 -10.86 -4.19 -68.43
N ASP A 420 -10.08 -4.31 -69.49
CA ASP A 420 -10.42 -3.75 -70.80
C ASP A 420 -11.46 -4.61 -71.58
N SER A 421 -11.75 -4.22 -72.83
CA SER A 421 -12.62 -5.00 -73.73
C SER A 421 -11.98 -6.29 -74.27
N SER A 422 -10.66 -6.41 -74.19
CA SER A 422 -9.86 -7.56 -74.60
C SER A 422 -9.66 -8.59 -73.47
N ASN A 423 -10.23 -8.32 -72.29
CA ASN A 423 -10.12 -9.06 -71.03
C ASN A 423 -8.72 -9.03 -70.37
N ASN A 424 -7.87 -8.06 -70.70
CA ASN A 424 -6.65 -7.84 -69.93
C ASN A 424 -7.01 -7.14 -68.62
N ALA A 425 -6.42 -7.58 -67.51
CA ALA A 425 -6.76 -7.10 -66.18
C ALA A 425 -5.53 -6.62 -65.41
N SER A 426 -5.69 -5.52 -64.67
CA SER A 426 -4.73 -5.03 -63.70
C SER A 426 -5.39 -4.85 -62.35
N SER A 427 -4.58 -4.85 -61.29
CA SER A 427 -5.03 -4.56 -59.93
C SER A 427 -3.99 -3.73 -59.19
N ALA A 428 -4.47 -2.90 -58.28
CA ALA A 428 -3.63 -2.12 -57.39
C ALA A 428 -4.28 -2.07 -56.00
N SER A 429 -3.47 -2.29 -54.96
CA SER A 429 -3.90 -2.23 -53.57
C SER A 429 -3.21 -1.08 -52.84
N VAL A 430 -3.98 -0.28 -52.11
CA VAL A 430 -3.46 0.80 -51.27
C VAL A 430 -3.87 0.58 -49.81
N PRO A 431 -2.92 0.55 -48.85
CA PRO A 431 -3.25 0.46 -47.44
C PRO A 431 -3.85 1.79 -46.94
N PHE A 432 -4.80 1.69 -46.01
CA PHE A 432 -5.48 2.82 -45.41
C PHE A 432 -5.76 2.57 -43.91
N SER A 433 -5.35 3.50 -43.05
CA SER A 433 -5.63 3.42 -41.62
C SER A 433 -6.75 4.40 -41.25
N LEU A 434 -7.87 3.86 -40.75
CA LEU A 434 -9.00 4.65 -40.27
C LEU A 434 -8.80 5.02 -38.80
N THR A 435 -8.80 6.32 -38.47
CA THR A 435 -8.76 6.82 -37.10
C THR A 435 -9.84 7.86 -36.86
N LYS A 436 -10.94 7.46 -36.20
CA LYS A 436 -12.01 8.34 -35.71
C LYS A 436 -11.59 9.04 -34.41
N PRO A 437 -12.07 10.27 -34.17
CA PRO A 437 -11.82 10.97 -32.91
C PRO A 437 -12.37 10.19 -31.70
N ASP A 438 -11.58 10.11 -30.64
CA ASP A 438 -12.02 9.59 -29.35
C ASP A 438 -12.99 10.58 -28.67
N THR A 439 -14.16 10.09 -28.30
CA THR A 439 -15.23 10.85 -27.63
C THR A 439 -15.51 10.34 -26.21
N ALA A 440 -14.84 9.27 -25.77
CA ALA A 440 -15.03 8.73 -24.43
C ALA A 440 -14.19 9.54 -23.43
N ALA A 441 -14.78 9.85 -22.28
CA ALA A 441 -14.02 10.44 -21.18
C ALA A 441 -13.25 9.36 -20.40
N PRO A 442 -12.08 9.69 -19.83
CA PRO A 442 -11.36 8.79 -18.94
C PRO A 442 -12.25 8.27 -17.80
N VAL A 443 -12.09 7.01 -17.44
CA VAL A 443 -12.81 6.35 -16.35
C VAL A 443 -11.95 6.32 -15.10
N ILE A 444 -12.47 6.86 -13.99
CA ILE A 444 -11.86 6.77 -12.66
C ILE A 444 -12.53 5.64 -11.87
N LYS A 445 -11.77 4.66 -11.39
CA LYS A 445 -12.28 3.51 -10.63
C LYS A 445 -11.34 3.10 -9.48
N ASN A 446 -11.74 2.09 -8.70
CA ASN A 446 -10.93 1.49 -7.63
C ASN A 446 -10.37 2.50 -6.62
N THR A 447 -11.22 3.43 -6.19
CA THR A 447 -10.84 4.49 -5.25
C THR A 447 -10.80 3.98 -3.82
N ASN A 448 -9.75 4.33 -3.07
CA ASN A 448 -9.64 4.01 -1.65
C ASN A 448 -8.84 5.07 -0.91
N THR A 449 -9.18 5.31 0.37
CA THR A 449 -8.42 6.21 1.24
C THR A 449 -7.96 5.49 2.51
N SER A 450 -6.81 5.89 3.03
CA SER A 450 -6.30 5.38 4.31
C SER A 450 -5.52 6.46 5.05
N TYR A 451 -5.52 6.42 6.38
CA TYR A 451 -4.75 7.35 7.22
C TYR A 451 -3.65 6.60 7.97
N ASP A 452 -2.43 7.12 7.84
CA ASP A 452 -1.28 6.68 8.62
C ASP A 452 -0.99 7.70 9.73
N SER A 453 -1.24 7.28 10.97
CA SER A 453 -1.01 8.09 12.17
C SER A 453 0.47 8.32 12.49
N LYS A 454 1.38 7.47 11.98
CA LYS A 454 2.83 7.64 12.18
C LYS A 454 3.38 8.76 11.33
N THR A 455 2.94 8.84 10.07
CA THR A 455 3.43 9.84 9.11
C THR A 455 2.52 11.07 8.99
N ASN A 456 1.36 11.06 9.64
CA ASN A 456 0.32 12.09 9.51
C ASN A 456 -0.08 12.33 8.05
N LYS A 457 -0.25 11.25 7.28
CA LYS A 457 -0.66 11.33 5.88
C LYS A 457 -1.94 10.54 5.63
N VAL A 458 -2.80 11.11 4.81
CA VAL A 458 -3.94 10.40 4.20
C VAL A 458 -3.53 10.03 2.79
N PHE A 459 -3.57 8.75 2.46
CA PHE A 459 -3.27 8.23 1.13
C PHE A 459 -4.57 8.08 0.34
N LEU A 460 -4.52 8.42 -0.94
CA LEU A 460 -5.55 8.15 -1.93
C LEU A 460 -4.98 7.21 -2.98
N LYS A 461 -5.65 6.06 -3.17
CA LYS A 461 -5.49 5.16 -4.32
C LYS A 461 -6.65 5.42 -5.28
N TYR A 462 -6.37 5.45 -6.58
CA TYR A 462 -7.39 5.48 -7.64
C TYR A 462 -6.80 4.89 -8.92
N GLU A 463 -7.62 4.46 -9.86
CA GLU A 463 -7.18 3.92 -11.15
C GLU A 463 -7.84 4.69 -12.28
N ILE A 464 -7.06 4.97 -13.34
CA ILE A 464 -7.55 5.56 -14.59
C ILE A 464 -7.36 4.56 -15.73
N ASN A 465 -8.34 4.41 -16.63
CA ASN A 465 -8.31 3.46 -17.76
C ASN A 465 -7.36 3.89 -18.89
N GLU A 466 -7.03 5.17 -18.99
CA GLU A 466 -6.28 5.74 -20.11
C GLU A 466 -5.39 6.90 -19.66
N LYS A 467 -4.48 7.31 -20.56
CA LYS A 467 -3.54 8.38 -20.28
C LYS A 467 -4.25 9.74 -20.22
N SER A 468 -4.20 10.40 -19.07
CA SER A 468 -4.95 11.64 -18.81
C SER A 468 -4.14 12.63 -17.97
N LYS A 469 -4.43 13.92 -18.12
CA LYS A 469 -4.05 14.94 -17.13
C LYS A 469 -4.95 14.81 -15.93
N VAL A 470 -4.36 14.73 -14.73
CA VAL A 470 -5.07 14.52 -13.47
C VAL A 470 -4.91 15.72 -12.54
N ILE A 471 -6.01 16.11 -11.91
CA ILE A 471 -6.05 17.06 -10.80
C ILE A 471 -6.66 16.32 -9.61
N VAL A 472 -6.03 16.40 -8.45
CA VAL A 472 -6.58 15.92 -7.19
C VAL A 472 -6.61 17.07 -6.20
N GLN A 473 -7.80 17.40 -5.70
CA GLN A 473 -8.00 18.40 -4.66
C GLN A 473 -8.61 17.75 -3.42
N VAL A 474 -8.22 18.22 -2.24
CA VAL A 474 -8.86 17.83 -0.98
C VAL A 474 -9.73 18.98 -0.52
N LYS A 475 -11.01 18.73 -0.22
CA LYS A 475 -11.96 19.74 0.29
C LYS A 475 -12.45 19.36 1.67
N ASP A 476 -12.74 20.37 2.49
CA ASP A 476 -13.46 20.18 3.75
C ASP A 476 -14.98 20.06 3.53
N ALA A 477 -15.73 19.79 4.59
CA ALA A 477 -17.20 19.67 4.54
C ALA A 477 -17.93 20.92 4.02
N LYS A 478 -17.26 22.09 3.94
CA LYS A 478 -17.81 23.34 3.37
C LYS A 478 -17.37 23.56 1.92
N GLY A 479 -16.66 22.60 1.32
CA GLY A 479 -16.14 22.69 -0.04
C GLY A 479 -14.85 23.50 -0.18
N LYS A 480 -14.25 23.97 0.93
CA LYS A 480 -13.01 24.75 0.88
C LYS A 480 -11.82 23.82 0.64
N ILE A 481 -11.01 24.14 -0.38
CA ILE A 481 -9.81 23.40 -0.74
C ILE A 481 -8.77 23.50 0.40
N GLN A 482 -8.38 22.36 0.93
CA GLN A 482 -7.34 22.20 1.96
C GLN A 482 -5.98 21.85 1.36
N ALA A 483 -5.96 21.16 0.22
CA ALA A 483 -4.74 20.79 -0.48
C ALA A 483 -5.02 20.45 -1.95
N THR A 484 -3.98 20.50 -2.78
CA THR A 484 -4.01 20.00 -4.15
C THR A 484 -2.85 19.02 -4.35
N PRO A 485 -2.98 17.75 -3.92
CA PRO A 485 -1.89 16.77 -3.99
C PRO A 485 -1.39 16.49 -5.41
N ILE A 486 -2.24 16.66 -6.43
CA ILE A 486 -1.86 16.58 -7.83
C ILE A 486 -2.45 17.78 -8.55
N ASN A 487 -1.62 18.55 -9.25
CA ASN A 487 -2.07 19.70 -10.03
C ASN A 487 -1.71 19.50 -11.52
N ASN A 488 -2.72 19.15 -12.32
CA ASN A 488 -2.63 19.05 -13.78
C ASN A 488 -1.47 18.16 -14.28
N ALA A 489 -1.22 17.05 -13.59
CA ALA A 489 -0.11 16.15 -13.91
C ALA A 489 -0.55 15.08 -14.91
N GLU A 490 0.26 14.82 -15.94
CA GLU A 490 0.00 13.74 -16.89
C GLU A 490 0.29 12.38 -16.25
N LYS A 491 -0.68 11.47 -16.30
CA LYS A 491 -0.60 10.12 -15.75
C LYS A 491 -0.99 9.11 -16.81
N ASN A 492 -0.26 8.00 -16.88
CA ASN A 492 -0.60 6.87 -17.73
C ASN A 492 -1.77 6.07 -17.11
N ALA A 493 -2.42 5.25 -17.95
CA ALA A 493 -3.39 4.26 -17.49
C ALA A 493 -2.83 3.41 -16.34
N GLY A 494 -3.70 2.99 -15.42
CA GLY A 494 -3.38 2.14 -14.29
C GLY A 494 -3.49 2.84 -12.94
N VAL A 495 -3.04 2.12 -11.90
CA VAL A 495 -3.21 2.51 -10.50
C VAL A 495 -2.30 3.69 -10.15
N GLN A 496 -2.91 4.72 -9.59
CA GLN A 496 -2.29 5.94 -9.14
C GLN A 496 -2.38 6.07 -7.62
N TRP A 497 -1.37 6.72 -7.04
CA TRP A 497 -1.30 7.02 -5.62
C TRP A 497 -0.96 8.49 -5.41
N THR A 498 -1.57 9.09 -4.40
CA THR A 498 -1.14 10.37 -3.85
C THR A 498 -1.36 10.41 -2.35
N SER A 499 -0.79 11.42 -1.69
CA SER A 499 -0.95 11.59 -0.25
C SER A 499 -1.15 13.06 0.12
N TRP A 500 -1.87 13.28 1.21
CA TRP A 500 -2.12 14.58 1.80
C TRP A 500 -1.58 14.60 3.23
N ASN A 501 -0.70 15.56 3.55
CA ASN A 501 -0.19 15.74 4.91
C ASN A 501 -1.24 16.45 5.77
N VAL A 502 -1.65 15.78 6.85
CA VAL A 502 -2.70 16.23 7.77
C VAL A 502 -2.17 16.68 9.13
N SER A 503 -0.85 16.83 9.32
CA SER A 503 -0.26 17.21 10.61
C SER A 503 -0.92 18.43 11.27
N LYS A 504 -1.23 19.47 10.49
CA LYS A 504 -1.88 20.72 10.95
C LYS A 504 -3.39 20.79 10.66
N VAL A 505 -3.99 19.68 10.22
CA VAL A 505 -5.41 19.61 9.85
C VAL A 505 -6.21 19.03 11.02
N SER A 506 -7.35 19.65 11.35
CA SER A 506 -8.22 19.17 12.43
C SER A 506 -8.95 17.87 12.05
N ASN A 507 -9.39 17.10 13.05
CA ASN A 507 -10.30 15.97 12.81
C ASN A 507 -11.60 16.47 12.15
N GLY A 508 -12.16 15.71 11.23
CA GLY A 508 -13.35 16.13 10.50
C GLY A 508 -13.62 15.34 9.22
N LYS A 509 -14.68 15.71 8.51
CA LYS A 509 -15.04 15.16 7.20
C LYS A 509 -14.38 15.94 6.07
N TYR A 510 -13.82 15.22 5.12
CA TYR A 510 -13.12 15.71 3.93
C TYR A 510 -13.51 14.89 2.70
N SER A 511 -13.20 15.39 1.51
CA SER A 511 -13.29 14.63 0.26
C SER A 511 -12.06 14.84 -0.60
N PHE A 512 -11.66 13.81 -1.36
CA PHE A 512 -10.77 13.96 -2.49
C PHE A 512 -11.61 14.11 -3.76
N GLU A 513 -11.43 15.21 -4.48
CA GLU A 513 -11.97 15.45 -5.81
C GLU A 513 -10.91 15.13 -6.85
N ILE A 514 -11.13 14.08 -7.62
CA ILE A 514 -10.28 13.66 -8.74
C ILE A 514 -10.93 14.17 -10.01
N ALA A 515 -10.17 14.85 -10.87
CA ALA A 515 -10.60 15.25 -12.20
C ALA A 515 -9.56 14.80 -13.24
N THR A 516 -10.03 14.27 -14.36
CA THR A 516 -9.18 13.77 -15.44
C THR A 516 -9.57 14.38 -16.79
N ILE A 517 -8.58 14.63 -17.64
CA ILE A 517 -8.74 15.20 -18.99
C ILE A 517 -7.84 14.43 -19.95
N ASP A 518 -8.39 13.82 -21.00
CA ASP A 518 -7.60 13.13 -22.02
C ASP A 518 -6.95 14.10 -23.04
N ARG A 519 -6.32 13.55 -24.08
CA ARG A 519 -5.73 14.35 -25.18
C ARG A 519 -6.78 15.05 -26.04
N ASN A 520 -7.99 14.50 -26.09
CA ASN A 520 -9.13 14.94 -26.90
C ASN A 520 -10.04 15.93 -26.14
N GLN A 521 -9.66 16.34 -24.93
CA GLN A 521 -10.39 17.22 -24.02
C GLN A 521 -11.66 16.62 -23.40
N ASN A 522 -11.85 15.30 -23.47
CA ASN A 522 -12.92 14.63 -22.74
C ASN A 522 -12.57 14.62 -21.25
N LYS A 523 -13.56 14.90 -20.39
CA LYS A 523 -13.37 15.13 -18.95
C LYS A 523 -14.22 14.20 -18.12
N SER A 524 -13.68 13.80 -16.97
CA SER A 524 -14.45 13.10 -15.93
C SER A 524 -13.96 13.48 -14.54
N SER A 525 -14.77 13.17 -13.53
CA SER A 525 -14.43 13.43 -12.13
C SER A 525 -15.02 12.40 -11.18
N ALA A 526 -14.37 12.22 -10.02
CA ALA A 526 -14.83 11.35 -8.94
C ALA A 526 -14.58 12.00 -7.57
N THR A 527 -15.53 11.82 -6.65
CA THR A 527 -15.45 12.31 -5.27
C THR A 527 -15.27 11.13 -4.31
N VAL A 528 -14.22 11.15 -3.50
CA VAL A 528 -13.91 10.09 -2.52
C VAL A 528 -14.01 10.65 -1.10
N PRO A 529 -15.06 10.32 -0.33
CA PRO A 529 -15.22 10.84 1.03
C PRO A 529 -14.21 10.21 2.00
N PHE A 530 -13.74 11.01 2.97
CA PHE A 530 -12.82 10.56 4.02
C PHE A 530 -13.11 11.27 5.35
N THR A 531 -13.05 10.55 6.47
CA THR A 531 -13.14 11.17 7.81
C THR A 531 -11.80 11.06 8.52
N LEU A 532 -11.16 12.20 8.79
CA LEU A 532 -9.91 12.25 9.53
C LEU A 532 -10.18 12.12 11.03
N THR A 533 -9.62 11.07 11.63
CA THR A 533 -9.63 10.86 13.08
C THR A 533 -8.21 10.57 13.56
N LYS A 534 -7.53 11.60 14.05
CA LYS A 534 -6.23 11.48 14.70
C LYS A 534 -6.39 10.87 16.10
N PRO A 535 -5.41 10.10 16.58
CA PRO A 535 -5.40 9.61 17.95
C PRO A 535 -5.46 10.77 18.94
N ASP A 536 -6.36 10.68 19.91
CA ASP A 536 -6.33 11.56 21.07
C ASP A 536 -5.13 11.19 21.94
N THR A 537 -4.32 12.18 22.28
CA THR A 537 -3.10 12.02 23.12
C THR A 537 -3.21 12.79 24.43
N THR A 538 -4.31 13.51 24.64
CA THR A 538 -4.50 14.34 25.82
C THR A 538 -5.29 13.56 26.87
N ALA A 539 -4.71 13.41 28.05
CA ALA A 539 -5.44 12.82 29.16
C ALA A 539 -6.53 13.78 29.69
N PRO A 540 -7.67 13.26 30.17
CA PRO A 540 -8.71 14.07 30.80
C PRO A 540 -8.13 14.96 31.90
N SER A 541 -8.58 16.21 31.97
CA SER A 541 -8.34 17.10 33.09
C SER A 541 -9.30 16.80 34.24
N ILE A 542 -8.82 16.97 35.48
CA ILE A 542 -9.60 16.81 36.70
C ILE A 542 -9.40 18.07 37.53
N ASN A 543 -10.43 18.92 37.60
CA ASN A 543 -10.35 20.27 38.17
C ASN A 543 -11.37 20.49 39.29
N HIS A 544 -11.30 21.66 39.94
CA HIS A 544 -12.26 22.13 40.96
C HIS A 544 -12.57 21.13 42.09
N ILE A 545 -11.54 20.37 42.50
CA ILE A 545 -11.69 19.34 43.52
C ILE A 545 -12.00 19.99 44.87
N LYS A 546 -13.17 19.70 45.42
CA LYS A 546 -13.64 20.22 46.71
C LYS A 546 -14.14 19.08 47.59
N THR A 547 -13.86 19.17 48.88
CA THR A 547 -14.33 18.22 49.90
C THR A 547 -15.07 18.95 51.02
N SER A 548 -16.17 18.37 51.51
CA SER A 548 -16.95 18.91 52.63
C SER A 548 -17.45 17.80 53.54
N TYR A 549 -17.49 18.03 54.86
CA TYR A 549 -18.04 17.08 55.83
C TYR A 549 -19.42 17.53 56.31
N ASP A 550 -20.39 16.62 56.24
CA ASP A 550 -21.72 16.79 56.81
C ASP A 550 -21.81 16.01 58.13
N SER A 551 -21.88 16.76 59.23
CA SER A 551 -21.96 16.22 60.58
C SER A 551 -23.29 15.52 60.89
N LYS A 552 -24.37 15.79 60.14
CA LYS A 552 -25.67 15.16 60.33
C LYS A 552 -25.69 13.75 59.75
N THR A 553 -25.09 13.57 58.57
CA THR A 553 -25.06 12.29 57.86
C THR A 553 -23.77 11.50 58.07
N SER A 554 -22.77 12.09 58.73
CA SER A 554 -21.43 11.51 58.92
C SER A 554 -20.78 11.13 57.58
N LYS A 555 -20.91 12.00 56.57
CA LYS A 555 -20.34 11.80 55.24
C LYS A 555 -19.36 12.91 54.87
N VAL A 556 -18.29 12.53 54.18
CA VAL A 556 -17.42 13.46 53.47
C VAL A 556 -17.78 13.40 51.99
N ASP A 557 -18.28 14.50 51.45
CA ASP A 557 -18.59 14.64 50.04
C ASP A 557 -17.38 15.18 49.28
N LEU A 558 -17.13 14.60 48.11
CA LEU A 558 -16.15 15.03 47.13
C LEU A 558 -16.89 15.52 45.88
N LYS A 559 -16.53 16.70 45.37
CA LYS A 559 -16.95 17.21 44.05
C LYS A 559 -15.73 17.53 43.20
N TYR A 560 -15.79 17.26 41.90
CA TYR A 560 -14.71 17.51 40.94
C TYR A 560 -15.28 17.59 39.52
N ASP A 561 -14.57 18.26 38.63
CA ASP A 561 -14.98 18.43 37.22
C ASP A 561 -14.03 17.65 36.31
N ILE A 562 -14.60 16.99 35.31
CA ILE A 562 -13.86 16.40 34.18
C ILE A 562 -14.27 17.11 32.88
N ASN A 563 -13.31 17.40 32.00
CA ASN A 563 -13.55 18.14 30.74
C ASN A 563 -14.14 17.27 29.62
N GLU A 564 -14.10 15.95 29.76
CA GLU A 564 -14.48 15.01 28.71
C GLU A 564 -15.01 13.69 29.28
N ARG A 565 -15.55 12.83 28.42
CA ARG A 565 -16.06 11.52 28.82
C ARG A 565 -14.90 10.61 29.23
N ALA A 566 -14.96 10.05 30.43
CA ALA A 566 -13.91 9.16 30.94
C ALA A 566 -14.48 8.07 31.86
N LYS A 567 -13.75 6.97 31.99
CA LYS A 567 -13.91 6.00 33.08
C LYS A 567 -13.21 6.52 34.31
N VAL A 568 -13.96 6.73 35.39
CA VAL A 568 -13.48 7.36 36.62
C VAL A 568 -13.43 6.37 37.77
N THR A 569 -12.32 6.41 38.51
CA THR A 569 -12.12 5.70 39.77
C THR A 569 -11.78 6.69 40.89
N VAL A 570 -12.49 6.62 42.01
CA VAL A 570 -12.28 7.45 43.20
C VAL A 570 -11.97 6.54 44.38
N GLN A 571 -10.81 6.74 45.01
CA GLN A 571 -10.38 5.97 46.18
C GLN A 571 -10.03 6.89 47.34
N VAL A 572 -10.29 6.44 48.56
CA VAL A 572 -9.85 7.10 49.79
C VAL A 572 -8.76 6.25 50.43
N LYS A 573 -7.67 6.91 50.83
CA LYS A 573 -6.51 6.29 51.48
C LYS A 573 -6.29 6.88 52.87
N ASP A 574 -5.79 6.07 53.78
CA ASP A 574 -5.30 6.53 55.09
C ASP A 574 -3.96 7.27 54.96
N ALA A 575 -3.46 7.80 56.08
CA ALA A 575 -2.19 8.51 56.14
C ALA A 575 -0.96 7.65 55.75
N LYS A 576 -1.08 6.31 55.79
CA LYS A 576 -0.03 5.36 55.36
C LYS A 576 -0.17 4.97 53.89
N GLY A 577 -1.16 5.51 53.17
CA GLY A 577 -1.42 5.21 51.76
C GLY A 577 -2.24 3.93 51.53
N LYS A 578 -2.74 3.27 52.58
CA LYS A 578 -3.61 2.09 52.44
C LYS A 578 -4.98 2.53 51.92
N ILE A 579 -5.48 1.86 50.89
CA ILE A 579 -6.82 2.09 50.38
C ILE A 579 -7.85 1.61 51.42
N LEU A 580 -8.67 2.54 51.90
CA LEU A 580 -9.75 2.26 52.84
C LEU A 580 -11.05 1.91 52.10
N VAL A 581 -11.36 2.67 51.05
CA VAL A 581 -12.57 2.48 50.25
C VAL A 581 -12.38 2.96 48.82
N THR A 582 -13.06 2.30 47.88
CA THR A 582 -13.25 2.77 46.49
C THR A 582 -14.68 3.26 46.35
N LEU A 583 -14.86 4.58 46.21
CA LEU A 583 -16.18 5.22 46.13
C LEU A 583 -16.79 5.11 44.72
N THR A 584 -15.94 5.12 43.71
CA THR A 584 -16.31 4.94 42.31
C THR A 584 -15.27 4.01 41.69
N ASN A 585 -15.67 2.97 40.97
CA ASN A 585 -14.75 2.02 40.34
C ASN A 585 -15.01 1.96 38.84
N ASN A 586 -14.06 2.47 38.05
CA ASN A 586 -14.07 2.41 36.59
C ASN A 586 -15.40 2.82 35.92
N ALA A 587 -16.13 3.76 36.52
CA ALA A 587 -17.48 4.13 36.07
C ALA A 587 -17.41 5.14 34.92
N GLU A 588 -18.21 4.94 33.87
CA GLU A 588 -18.29 5.88 32.76
C GLU A 588 -19.02 7.16 33.17
N LYS A 589 -18.35 8.29 33.02
CA LYS A 589 -18.86 9.62 33.31
C LYS A 589 -18.70 10.51 32.09
N ASN A 590 -19.72 11.33 31.79
CA ASN A 590 -19.63 12.38 30.79
C ASN A 590 -18.88 13.60 31.36
N ALA A 591 -18.47 14.51 30.47
CA ALA A 591 -17.92 15.80 30.88
C ALA A 591 -18.85 16.54 31.86
N GLY A 592 -18.25 17.27 32.80
CA GLY A 592 -18.95 18.08 33.80
C GLY A 592 -18.73 17.63 35.23
N ILE A 593 -19.53 18.21 36.13
CA ILE A 593 -19.41 18.06 37.58
C ILE A 593 -19.76 16.64 38.01
N GLN A 594 -18.84 16.00 38.72
CA GLN A 594 -18.99 14.69 39.33
C GLN A 594 -18.92 14.78 40.85
N SER A 595 -19.54 13.82 41.52
CA SER A 595 -19.50 13.71 42.97
C SER A 595 -19.37 12.28 43.46
N ALA A 596 -18.82 12.14 44.67
CA ALA A 596 -18.75 10.89 45.41
C ALA A 596 -18.84 11.19 46.92
N SER A 597 -19.43 10.29 47.70
CA SER A 597 -19.62 10.49 49.14
C SER A 597 -19.03 9.32 49.93
N TRP A 598 -18.25 9.63 50.96
CA TRP A 598 -17.63 8.65 51.84
C TRP A 598 -18.29 8.66 53.22
N ASN A 599 -18.86 7.53 53.65
CA ASN A 599 -19.37 7.38 55.02
C ASN A 599 -18.20 7.17 55.99
N VAL A 600 -18.05 8.10 56.94
CA VAL A 600 -16.92 8.13 57.88
C VAL A 600 -17.31 7.67 59.28
N THR A 601 -18.48 7.09 59.51
CA THR A 601 -18.99 6.76 60.87
C THR A 601 -17.97 5.99 61.72
N LYS A 602 -17.27 5.01 61.13
CA LYS A 602 -16.28 4.16 61.82
C LYS A 602 -14.85 4.71 61.79
N GLU A 603 -14.61 5.80 61.08
CA GLU A 603 -13.26 6.34 60.85
C GLU A 603 -12.83 7.26 61.99
N SER A 604 -11.53 7.24 62.31
CA SER A 604 -10.98 8.11 63.36
C SER A 604 -10.72 9.52 62.81
N ASN A 605 -10.67 10.54 63.68
CA ASN A 605 -10.20 11.87 63.26
C ASN A 605 -8.75 11.77 62.76
N GLY A 606 -8.44 12.46 61.67
CA GLY A 606 -7.13 12.34 61.03
C GLY A 606 -7.12 12.75 59.56
N LYS A 607 -5.94 12.67 58.93
CA LYS A 607 -5.73 13.03 57.53
C LYS A 607 -5.97 11.83 56.62
N TYR A 608 -6.71 12.06 55.55
CA TYR A 608 -7.05 11.10 54.49
C TYR A 608 -6.75 11.70 53.13
N THR A 609 -6.58 10.85 52.12
CA THR A 609 -6.29 11.29 50.75
C THR A 609 -7.28 10.67 49.77
N PHE A 610 -7.98 11.53 49.02
CA PHE A 610 -8.76 11.13 47.86
C PHE A 610 -7.84 11.03 46.65
N THR A 611 -7.94 9.93 45.90
CA THR A 611 -7.30 9.72 44.61
C THR A 611 -8.38 9.62 43.55
N ILE A 612 -8.35 10.48 42.54
CA ILE A 612 -9.29 10.50 41.41
C ILE A 612 -8.50 10.15 40.17
N THR A 613 -8.89 9.09 39.48
CA THR A 613 -8.29 8.66 38.22
C THR A 613 -9.33 8.70 37.13
N ALA A 614 -9.06 9.39 36.03
CA ALA A 614 -9.88 9.44 34.83
C ALA A 614 -9.12 8.84 33.64
N ILE A 615 -9.78 7.97 32.89
CA ILE A 615 -9.23 7.31 31.70
C ILE A 615 -10.21 7.53 30.54
N ASP A 616 -9.79 8.21 29.48
CA ASP A 616 -10.64 8.43 28.30
C ASP A 616 -10.80 7.14 27.45
N PRO A 617 -11.66 7.14 26.40
CA PRO A 617 -11.78 6.01 25.49
C PRO A 617 -10.48 5.67 24.73
N SER A 618 -9.59 6.64 24.55
CA SER A 618 -8.26 6.51 23.92
C SER A 618 -7.18 5.97 24.87
N LYS A 619 -7.57 5.65 26.12
CA LYS A 619 -6.74 5.14 27.22
C LYS A 619 -5.74 6.15 27.78
N ASN A 620 -5.86 7.44 27.47
CA ASN A 620 -5.08 8.47 28.14
C ASN A 620 -5.57 8.60 29.58
N LYS A 621 -4.63 8.66 30.53
CA LYS A 621 -4.91 8.56 31.96
C LYS A 621 -4.41 9.79 32.71
N ARG A 622 -5.26 10.37 33.55
CA ARG A 622 -4.87 11.34 34.57
C ARG A 622 -5.25 10.84 35.96
N THR A 623 -4.35 11.03 36.92
CA THR A 623 -4.63 10.82 38.34
C THR A 623 -4.30 12.10 39.11
N THR A 624 -5.26 12.57 39.91
CA THR A 624 -5.09 13.72 40.82
C THR A 624 -5.44 13.31 42.25
N THR A 625 -4.81 13.92 43.24
CA THR A 625 -5.07 13.65 44.66
C THR A 625 -5.45 14.92 45.41
N THR A 626 -6.34 14.81 46.40
CA THR A 626 -6.59 15.87 47.38
C THR A 626 -6.57 15.31 48.80
N SER A 627 -6.04 16.08 49.76
CA SER A 627 -6.02 15.69 51.17
C SER A 627 -7.21 16.30 51.91
N TYR A 628 -7.79 15.53 52.83
CA TYR A 628 -8.86 15.99 53.72
C TYR A 628 -8.55 15.58 55.16
N THR A 629 -8.64 16.52 56.10
CA THR A 629 -8.50 16.24 57.53
C THR A 629 -9.89 16.13 58.14
N LEU A 630 -10.27 14.92 58.54
CA LEU A 630 -11.53 14.65 59.21
C LEU A 630 -11.44 15.05 60.68
N ASN A 631 -12.28 16.01 61.07
CA ASN A 631 -12.43 16.48 62.43
C ASN A 631 -13.89 16.34 62.87
N LYS A 632 -14.27 15.17 63.37
CA LYS A 632 -15.58 14.97 63.99
C LYS A 632 -15.63 15.75 65.31
N PRO A 633 -16.74 16.46 65.59
CA PRO A 633 -16.98 17.01 66.92
C PRO A 633 -16.87 15.90 67.97
N ALA A 634 -16.25 16.19 69.11
CA ALA A 634 -16.26 15.27 70.24
C ALA A 634 -17.71 14.88 70.55
N ALA A 635 -17.99 13.59 70.71
CA ALA A 635 -19.32 13.13 71.10
C ALA A 635 -19.73 13.85 72.39
N LYS A 636 -20.84 14.59 72.38
CA LYS A 636 -21.39 15.17 73.61
C LYS A 636 -21.74 14.01 74.53
N ASN A 637 -21.02 13.91 75.65
CA ASN A 637 -21.33 12.96 76.69
C ASN A 637 -22.73 13.27 77.21
N LEU A 638 -23.70 12.39 76.97
CA LEU A 638 -25.04 12.51 77.54
C LEU A 638 -24.89 12.51 79.07
N THR A 639 -25.55 13.41 79.75
CA THR A 639 -25.56 13.46 81.23
C THR A 639 -26.99 13.32 81.73
N GLY A 640 -27.20 12.58 82.82
CA GLY A 640 -28.49 12.44 83.48
C GLY A 640 -28.40 12.83 84.95
N LYS A 641 -29.44 13.46 85.48
CA LYS A 641 -29.55 13.86 86.88
C LYS A 641 -30.38 12.84 87.66
N VAL A 642 -29.86 12.33 88.77
CA VAL A 642 -30.56 11.32 89.59
C VAL A 642 -31.75 11.95 90.32
N ASN A 643 -32.94 11.37 90.19
CA ASN A 643 -34.18 11.88 90.81
C ASN A 643 -34.63 11.07 92.04
N ALA A 644 -34.06 9.89 92.29
CA ALA A 644 -34.34 9.09 93.48
C ALA A 644 -33.48 9.53 94.67
N THR A 645 -34.00 9.39 95.91
CA THR A 645 -33.25 9.63 97.15
C THR A 645 -32.00 8.76 97.25
N LYS A 646 -32.11 7.48 96.85
CA LYS A 646 -31.02 6.53 96.68
C LYS A 646 -31.28 5.65 95.46
N LEU A 647 -30.40 5.71 94.45
CA LEU A 647 -30.53 4.93 93.22
C LEU A 647 -29.43 3.86 93.16
N ASN A 648 -29.80 2.58 93.16
CA ASN A 648 -28.84 1.49 93.05
C ASN A 648 -28.24 1.41 91.63
N VAL A 649 -26.92 1.38 91.55
CA VAL A 649 -26.16 1.07 90.34
C VAL A 649 -25.95 -0.43 90.29
N ARG A 650 -26.28 -1.07 89.17
CA ARG A 650 -26.24 -2.53 89.00
C ARG A 650 -25.23 -2.96 87.95
N SER A 651 -24.74 -4.18 88.08
CA SER A 651 -23.78 -4.81 87.15
C SER A 651 -24.37 -5.14 85.77
N LYS A 652 -25.68 -5.34 85.67
CA LYS A 652 -26.43 -5.63 84.43
C LYS A 652 -27.77 -4.88 84.44
N PRO A 653 -28.40 -4.62 83.27
CA PRO A 653 -29.66 -3.87 83.16
C PRO A 653 -30.88 -4.70 83.61
N SER A 654 -30.92 -5.10 84.88
CA SER A 654 -31.98 -5.90 85.48
C SER A 654 -32.02 -5.69 86.99
N THR A 655 -33.20 -5.77 87.60
CA THR A 655 -33.37 -5.75 89.07
C THR A 655 -32.71 -6.94 89.76
N SER A 656 -32.43 -8.03 89.04
CA SER A 656 -31.65 -9.17 89.51
C SER A 656 -30.12 -8.95 89.50
N GLY A 657 -29.64 -7.85 88.90
CA GLY A 657 -28.19 -7.56 88.83
C GLY A 657 -27.61 -7.20 90.19
N LYS A 658 -26.40 -7.70 90.50
CA LYS A 658 -25.66 -7.33 91.72
C LYS A 658 -25.53 -5.81 91.81
N VAL A 659 -25.87 -5.26 92.97
CA VAL A 659 -25.72 -3.83 93.26
C VAL A 659 -24.24 -3.53 93.43
N LEU A 660 -23.70 -2.68 92.55
CA LEU A 660 -22.33 -2.19 92.55
C LEU A 660 -22.14 -1.02 93.53
N GLY A 661 -23.21 -0.32 93.86
CA GLY A 661 -23.24 0.82 94.76
C GLY A 661 -24.52 1.62 94.59
N SER A 662 -24.55 2.87 95.05
CA SER A 662 -25.70 3.75 94.91
C SER A 662 -25.32 5.20 94.57
N LEU A 663 -26.23 5.91 93.92
CA LEU A 663 -26.16 7.34 93.62
C LEU A 663 -27.15 8.12 94.49
N LYS A 664 -26.80 9.36 94.83
CA LYS A 664 -27.65 10.25 95.64
C LYS A 664 -28.55 11.11 94.76
N LYS A 665 -29.68 11.59 95.32
CA LYS A 665 -30.54 12.56 94.63
C LYS A 665 -29.74 13.77 94.14
N ASN A 666 -30.07 14.25 92.95
CA ASN A 666 -29.41 15.34 92.21
C ASN A 666 -28.00 15.05 91.69
N GLN A 667 -27.42 13.88 91.94
CA GLN A 667 -26.11 13.52 91.37
C GLN A 667 -26.18 13.46 89.84
N ILE A 668 -25.20 14.05 89.16
CA ILE A 668 -25.10 14.01 87.69
C ILE A 668 -24.21 12.83 87.31
N VAL A 669 -24.67 12.02 86.35
CA VAL A 669 -23.92 10.88 85.81
C VAL A 669 -23.79 10.99 84.30
N THR A 670 -22.64 10.57 83.78
CA THR A 670 -22.45 10.42 82.34
C THR A 670 -23.14 9.15 81.86
N VAL A 671 -24.10 9.31 80.96
CA VAL A 671 -24.84 8.25 80.28
C VAL A 671 -24.07 7.86 79.02
N ILE A 672 -23.72 6.58 78.93
CA ILE A 672 -22.98 6.00 77.81
C ILE A 672 -23.95 5.50 76.74
N THR A 673 -24.99 4.78 77.15
CA THR A 673 -26.03 4.23 76.25
C THR A 673 -27.31 3.90 77.02
N LYS A 674 -28.42 3.72 76.30
CA LYS A 674 -29.71 3.25 76.84
C LYS A 674 -29.98 1.83 76.34
N SER A 675 -30.33 0.93 77.25
CA SER A 675 -30.71 -0.45 76.96
C SER A 675 -32.09 -0.69 77.56
N SER A 676 -33.14 -0.58 76.75
CA SER A 676 -34.54 -0.68 77.20
C SER A 676 -34.82 0.33 78.34
N SER A 677 -35.32 -0.14 79.48
CA SER A 677 -35.61 0.68 80.67
C SER A 677 -34.38 0.98 81.54
N TRP A 678 -33.15 0.79 81.04
CA TRP A 678 -31.92 1.03 81.79
C TRP A 678 -30.94 1.94 81.03
N TYR A 679 -30.25 2.82 81.76
CA TYR A 679 -29.10 3.54 81.26
C TYR A 679 -27.81 2.87 81.73
N LYS A 680 -26.88 2.64 80.81
CA LYS A 680 -25.49 2.36 81.14
C LYS A 680 -24.79 3.70 81.42
N ILE A 681 -24.20 3.82 82.59
CA ILE A 681 -23.54 5.03 83.06
C ILE A 681 -22.07 4.76 83.37
N GLN A 682 -21.25 5.80 83.33
CA GLN A 682 -19.92 5.77 83.92
C GLN A 682 -20.07 5.71 85.45
N TYR A 683 -19.41 4.76 86.11
CA TYR A 683 -19.44 4.61 87.57
C TYR A 683 -18.07 4.18 88.10
N GLY A 684 -17.43 5.07 88.86
CA GLY A 684 -16.04 4.91 89.28
C GLY A 684 -15.11 4.82 88.06
N LYS A 685 -14.17 3.85 88.09
CA LYS A 685 -13.27 3.55 86.96
C LYS A 685 -13.91 2.67 85.87
N GLY A 686 -15.13 2.18 86.08
CA GLY A 686 -15.82 1.27 85.19
C GLY A 686 -17.20 1.77 84.78
N THR A 687 -18.10 0.83 84.48
CA THR A 687 -19.48 1.15 84.06
C THR A 687 -20.49 0.40 84.91
N GLY A 688 -21.71 0.95 85.02
CA GLY A 688 -22.83 0.33 85.71
C GLY A 688 -24.16 0.70 85.07
N TYR A 689 -25.24 0.11 85.55
CA TYR A 689 -26.59 0.29 85.01
C TYR A 689 -27.53 0.87 86.06
N VAL A 690 -28.31 1.87 85.68
CA VAL A 690 -29.38 2.45 86.51
C VAL A 690 -30.69 2.47 85.73
N HIS A 691 -31.82 2.31 86.42
CA HIS A 691 -33.12 2.27 85.75
C HIS A 691 -33.52 3.67 85.27
N ALA A 692 -34.05 3.76 84.04
CA ALA A 692 -34.25 5.00 83.31
C ALA A 692 -35.19 5.98 84.01
N ASN A 693 -36.24 5.48 84.69
CA ASN A 693 -37.20 6.31 85.43
C ASN A 693 -36.58 7.15 86.56
N TYR A 694 -35.34 6.84 86.98
CA TYR A 694 -34.67 7.55 88.06
C TYR A 694 -33.59 8.52 87.58
N LEU A 695 -33.42 8.69 86.27
CA LEU A 695 -32.63 9.78 85.69
C LEU A 695 -33.57 10.76 84.98
N THR A 696 -33.48 12.04 85.36
CA THR A 696 -34.15 13.15 84.69
C THR A 696 -33.13 14.00 83.94
N ASN A 697 -33.60 14.84 83.02
CA ASN A 697 -32.78 15.75 82.22
C ASN A 697 -31.62 15.05 81.48
N VAL A 698 -31.87 13.85 80.92
CA VAL A 698 -30.86 13.14 80.13
C VAL A 698 -30.64 13.89 78.81
N ARG A 699 -29.49 14.56 78.67
CA ARG A 699 -29.18 15.44 77.54
C ARG A 699 -27.70 15.49 77.19
#